data_AF-A0A2P9D4H6-F1
#
_entry.id   AF-A0A2P9D4H6-F1
#
_cell.length_a   1.000
_cell.length_b   1.000
_cell.length_c   1.000
_cell.angle_alpha   90.00
_cell.angle_beta   90.00
_cell.angle_gamma   90.00
#
_symmetry.space_group_name_H-M   'P 1'
#
loop_
_entity.id
_entity.type
_entity.pdbx_description
1 polymer ?
#
loop_
_entity_poly.entity_id
_entity_poly.type
_entity_poly.pdbx_seq_one_letter_code
_entity_poly.pdbx_strand_id
1 'polypeptide(L)'
;MKSLRLFNRRFRYFSTLSTNKRKWQDLSFFLTNDIDTSHWRELTSKINEAENLIKMEEGKAFKSIDWVGWNEKISNKELLSCMKNFYDNQMKMLQEMGGEKEGNFKEGEEEKIFEDALKNCKESEEISKKLLVDGAKTLWINFHNPNVSNVDNNEWIDSDLYWQSFIEKHSTYNLNSKNIHPEDDENCTFEKNEWHRKTTKFNERSDTPILYDYMINLPSWEYYDINRRFFLENMLYFLLRTGLNFRFFPEIYNWKWIAHIEDLRYQYLNISHIRRKEHQLKTIKREVPLELQPLDYEHKGEEFHLKLLQHFKEYQNLVIARLMSNYIFLCDPYIPVQTRESLQGVLDRFKRGKLYKLVSHSCVNTNDGKNQTNSLVNPNINNSNSLVNPHINNSNSLVNPHINNSNSLVNPHINNSNSLVKCLFFLPDEKYIDIEKKESQDDNFKIYSNMYKPLDALQNFYSYLKKENIKLNDSYMEILNIFTQIIQERGQYWLHIPNEKITDTFLRRYNKDDSLYPIFVQYCDELNEAFLNKVEILPENYHKEISYIEKIYQEESRFFHTFVNSFLTTHDDLNLSFQQVNYCNLFKMNEKQIDHLIKTQKLVLMDENTHQKITDPKKALDHLKNKEMQAQEIREFVKSLPL
;
A
#
# COMPACT_ATOMS: atom_id res chain seq x y z
N MET A 1 -74.68 -38.80 27.09
CA MET A 1 -75.43 -37.53 27.18
C MET A 1 -75.02 -36.76 28.43
N LYS A 2 -74.12 -35.77 28.29
CA LYS A 2 -73.99 -34.58 29.14
C LYS A 2 -73.54 -33.45 28.22
N SER A 3 -74.30 -32.36 28.20
CA SER A 3 -74.20 -31.26 27.26
C SER A 3 -72.93 -30.44 27.45
N LEU A 4 -72.10 -30.36 26.41
CA LEU A 4 -70.99 -29.41 26.34
C LEU A 4 -71.58 -28.00 26.15
N ARG A 5 -71.46 -27.16 27.18
CA ARG A 5 -71.70 -25.72 27.08
C ARG A 5 -70.62 -25.12 26.18
N LEU A 6 -71.02 -24.71 24.98
CA LEU A 6 -70.23 -23.86 24.08
C LEU A 6 -69.91 -22.53 24.79
N PHE A 7 -68.65 -22.34 25.18
CA PHE A 7 -68.14 -21.05 25.61
C PHE A 7 -68.03 -20.13 24.40
N ASN A 8 -69.03 -19.27 24.23
CA ASN A 8 -69.09 -18.26 23.19
C ASN A 8 -68.23 -17.05 23.61
N ARG A 9 -66.90 -17.15 23.49
CA ARG A 9 -66.04 -15.96 23.46
C ARG A 9 -66.10 -15.40 22.04
N ARG A 10 -66.70 -14.22 21.90
CA ARG A 10 -66.78 -13.43 20.67
C ARG A 10 -65.37 -13.21 20.10
N PHE A 11 -64.94 -14.08 19.20
CA PHE A 11 -63.86 -13.79 18.26
C PHE A 11 -64.38 -12.70 17.31
N ARG A 12 -63.96 -11.46 17.58
CA ARG A 12 -64.05 -10.38 16.61
C ARG A 12 -62.99 -10.65 15.53
N TYR A 13 -63.49 -11.00 14.34
CA TYR A 13 -62.85 -10.87 13.04
C TYR A 13 -61.53 -11.64 12.81
N PHE A 14 -61.63 -12.96 12.67
CA PHE A 14 -60.82 -13.72 11.70
C PHE A 14 -61.78 -14.43 10.73
N SER A 15 -62.54 -13.64 9.97
CA SER A 15 -63.46 -14.14 8.93
C SER A 15 -63.73 -13.05 7.88
N THR A 16 -62.70 -12.62 7.16
CA THR A 16 -62.87 -11.70 6.02
C THR A 16 -62.05 -12.11 4.78
N LEU A 17 -61.67 -13.38 4.67
CA LEU A 17 -60.96 -13.89 3.48
C LEU A 17 -61.80 -14.81 2.58
N SER A 18 -62.94 -15.32 3.03
CA SER A 18 -63.76 -16.25 2.24
C SER A 18 -65.10 -15.67 1.72
N THR A 19 -65.45 -14.43 2.06
CA THR A 19 -66.79 -13.88 1.76
C THR A 19 -66.82 -12.67 0.82
N ASN A 20 -65.69 -12.13 0.40
CA ASN A 20 -65.65 -11.12 -0.66
C ASN A 20 -64.99 -11.74 -1.89
N LYS A 21 -65.79 -12.08 -2.91
CA LYS A 21 -65.28 -12.18 -4.29
C LYS A 21 -64.78 -10.78 -4.65
N ARG A 22 -63.54 -10.48 -4.28
CA ARG A 22 -62.86 -9.24 -4.65
C ARG A 22 -62.80 -9.20 -6.17
N LYS A 23 -63.21 -8.08 -6.74
CA LYS A 23 -63.13 -7.88 -8.19
C LYS A 23 -61.66 -7.75 -8.55
N TRP A 24 -61.28 -8.00 -9.80
CA TRP A 24 -59.89 -7.87 -10.26
C TRP A 24 -59.29 -6.49 -9.93
N GLN A 25 -60.15 -5.46 -9.82
CA GLN A 25 -59.80 -4.09 -9.40
C GLN A 25 -59.14 -3.99 -8.01
N ASP A 26 -59.34 -4.97 -7.12
CA ASP A 26 -58.78 -4.99 -5.77
C ASP A 26 -57.43 -5.73 -5.69
N LEU A 27 -56.84 -6.13 -6.82
CA LEU A 27 -55.57 -6.87 -6.86
C LEU A 27 -54.35 -6.02 -6.49
N SER A 28 -54.50 -4.69 -6.41
CA SER A 28 -53.44 -3.76 -6.02
C SER A 28 -52.84 -4.05 -4.65
N PHE A 29 -53.58 -4.69 -3.74
CA PHE A 29 -53.10 -5.05 -2.40
C PHE A 29 -52.02 -6.14 -2.39
N PHE A 30 -51.86 -6.90 -3.47
CA PHE A 30 -50.92 -8.01 -3.58
C PHE A 30 -49.65 -7.65 -4.36
N LEU A 31 -49.52 -6.41 -4.82
CA LEU A 31 -48.34 -5.91 -5.52
C LEU A 31 -47.26 -5.55 -4.50
N THR A 32 -46.10 -6.20 -4.61
CA THR A 32 -44.97 -5.99 -3.69
C THR A 32 -43.79 -5.28 -4.34
N ASN A 33 -43.68 -5.31 -5.67
CA ASN A 33 -42.55 -4.76 -6.41
C ASN A 33 -42.92 -3.45 -7.12
N ASP A 34 -41.97 -2.52 -7.22
CA ASP A 34 -42.17 -1.22 -7.87
C ASP A 34 -42.46 -1.36 -9.37
N ILE A 35 -41.90 -2.38 -10.02
CA ILE A 35 -42.09 -2.69 -11.44
C ILE A 35 -43.54 -3.15 -11.71
N ASP A 36 -44.02 -4.13 -10.94
CA ASP A 36 -45.40 -4.64 -11.05
C ASP A 36 -46.43 -3.56 -10.71
N THR A 37 -46.08 -2.67 -9.77
CA THR A 37 -46.89 -1.50 -9.41
C THR A 37 -46.98 -0.50 -10.56
N SER A 38 -45.89 -0.28 -11.31
CA SER A 38 -45.88 0.58 -12.49
C SER A 38 -46.77 0.03 -13.60
N HIS A 39 -46.64 -1.28 -13.92
CA HIS A 39 -47.46 -1.93 -14.92
C HIS A 39 -48.96 -1.94 -14.54
N TRP A 40 -49.28 -2.13 -13.25
CA TRP A 40 -50.66 -2.03 -12.76
C TRP A 40 -51.26 -0.63 -12.94
N ARG A 41 -50.47 0.44 -12.72
CA ARG A 41 -50.92 1.83 -12.95
C ARG A 41 -51.20 2.09 -14.42
N GLU A 42 -50.34 1.59 -15.31
CA GLU A 42 -50.53 1.72 -16.76
C GLU A 42 -51.82 1.04 -17.23
N LEU A 43 -52.04 -0.21 -16.81
CA LEU A 43 -53.26 -0.97 -17.10
C LEU A 43 -54.51 -0.25 -16.57
N THR A 44 -54.47 0.21 -15.32
CA THR A 44 -55.60 0.95 -14.70
C THR A 44 -55.90 2.26 -15.45
N SER A 45 -54.85 2.97 -15.88
CA SER A 45 -54.99 4.20 -16.68
C SER A 45 -55.68 3.94 -18.02
N LYS A 46 -55.25 2.89 -18.73
CA LYS A 46 -55.82 2.48 -20.03
C LYS A 46 -57.27 2.05 -19.92
N ILE A 47 -57.63 1.35 -18.85
CA ILE A 47 -59.02 0.95 -18.61
C ILE A 47 -59.89 2.16 -18.29
N ASN A 48 -59.40 3.09 -17.47
CA ASN A 48 -60.13 4.34 -17.19
C ASN A 48 -60.30 5.19 -18.46
N GLU A 49 -59.29 5.23 -19.35
CA GLU A 49 -59.38 5.88 -20.66
C GLU A 49 -60.49 5.25 -21.52
N ALA A 50 -60.53 3.92 -21.61
CA ALA A 50 -61.57 3.19 -22.33
C ALA A 50 -62.97 3.40 -21.73
N GLU A 51 -63.13 3.31 -20.40
CA GLU A 51 -64.41 3.56 -19.73
C GLU A 51 -64.92 4.99 -19.95
N ASN A 52 -64.02 5.97 -19.96
CA ASN A 52 -64.37 7.36 -20.23
C ASN A 52 -64.79 7.57 -21.69
N LEU A 53 -64.14 6.92 -22.65
CA LEU A 53 -64.52 6.94 -24.07
C LEU A 53 -65.92 6.34 -24.27
N ILE A 54 -66.19 5.18 -23.66
CA ILE A 54 -67.50 4.53 -23.71
C ILE A 54 -68.58 5.45 -23.12
N LYS A 55 -68.37 6.00 -21.93
CA LYS A 55 -69.31 6.94 -21.29
C LYS A 55 -69.55 8.21 -22.11
N MET A 56 -68.53 8.70 -22.84
CA MET A 56 -68.65 9.87 -23.71
C MET A 56 -69.49 9.59 -24.97
N GLU A 57 -69.52 8.34 -25.45
CA GLU A 57 -70.26 7.94 -26.65
C GLU A 57 -71.66 7.40 -26.33
N GLU A 58 -71.87 6.68 -25.22
CA GLU A 58 -73.16 6.09 -24.81
C GLU A 58 -74.30 7.12 -24.66
N GLY A 59 -73.98 8.41 -24.48
CA GLY A 59 -74.96 9.49 -24.36
C GLY A 59 -75.25 10.27 -25.64
N LYS A 60 -74.54 10.03 -26.76
CA LYS A 60 -74.71 10.79 -28.01
C LYS A 60 -75.51 9.97 -29.04
N ALA A 61 -76.83 10.15 -29.05
CA ALA A 61 -77.65 9.70 -30.17
C ALA A 61 -77.14 10.34 -31.47
N PHE A 62 -76.85 9.50 -32.48
CA PHE A 62 -76.31 9.92 -33.76
C PHE A 62 -77.19 11.04 -34.37
N LYS A 63 -76.64 12.24 -34.58
CA LYS A 63 -77.40 13.33 -35.21
C LYS A 63 -77.56 13.01 -36.69
N SER A 64 -78.74 12.56 -37.10
CA SER A 64 -79.07 12.39 -38.51
C SER A 64 -78.94 13.75 -39.21
N ILE A 65 -78.11 13.82 -40.24
CA ILE A 65 -77.95 15.03 -41.04
C ILE A 65 -79.26 15.28 -41.81
N ASP A 66 -79.84 16.46 -41.67
CA ASP A 66 -81.01 16.86 -42.45
C ASP A 66 -80.60 17.28 -43.87
N TRP A 67 -80.49 16.31 -44.76
CA TRP A 67 -80.13 16.54 -46.16
C TRP A 67 -81.15 17.37 -46.93
N VAL A 68 -82.41 17.44 -46.47
CA VAL A 68 -83.48 18.19 -47.16
C VAL A 68 -83.24 19.69 -47.00
N GLY A 69 -82.94 20.14 -45.77
CA GLY A 69 -82.62 21.54 -45.51
C GLY A 69 -81.34 22.05 -46.19
N TRP A 70 -80.35 21.18 -46.43
CA TRP A 70 -79.12 21.54 -47.17
C TRP A 70 -79.33 21.61 -48.69
N ASN A 71 -80.26 20.80 -49.23
CA ASN A 71 -80.56 20.79 -50.66
C ASN A 71 -81.27 22.06 -51.14
N GLU A 72 -81.97 22.77 -50.24
CA GLU A 72 -82.61 24.05 -50.53
C GLU A 72 -81.63 25.23 -50.48
N LYS A 73 -80.56 25.13 -49.68
CA LYS A 73 -79.62 26.23 -49.42
C LYS A 73 -78.39 26.25 -50.32
N ILE A 74 -78.04 25.12 -50.94
CA ILE A 74 -76.82 24.98 -51.75
C ILE A 74 -77.19 24.98 -53.23
N SER A 75 -76.58 25.89 -53.99
CA SER A 75 -76.84 26.06 -55.42
C SER A 75 -76.27 24.93 -56.29
N ASN A 76 -75.18 24.26 -55.85
CA ASN A 76 -74.53 23.15 -56.55
C ASN A 76 -75.05 21.80 -56.07
N LYS A 77 -76.03 21.26 -56.80
CA LYS A 77 -76.78 20.05 -56.41
C LYS A 77 -76.04 18.74 -56.69
N GLU A 78 -75.11 18.72 -57.66
CA GLU A 78 -74.35 17.52 -58.01
C GLU A 78 -73.34 17.16 -56.91
N LEU A 79 -72.62 18.16 -56.37
CA LEU A 79 -71.67 17.95 -55.28
C LEU A 79 -72.37 17.47 -54.00
N LEU A 80 -73.53 18.04 -53.67
CA LEU A 80 -74.32 17.66 -52.51
C LEU A 80 -74.85 16.23 -52.62
N SER A 81 -75.30 15.81 -53.80
CA SER A 81 -75.72 14.43 -54.05
C SER A 81 -74.54 13.45 -53.91
N CYS A 82 -73.35 13.82 -54.35
CA CYS A 82 -72.16 12.99 -54.20
C CYS A 82 -71.73 12.87 -52.72
N MET A 83 -71.81 13.96 -51.95
CA MET A 83 -71.55 13.96 -50.51
C MET A 83 -72.56 13.13 -49.72
N LYS A 84 -73.86 13.24 -50.07
CA LYS A 84 -74.92 12.43 -49.46
C LYS A 84 -74.68 10.94 -49.74
N ASN A 85 -74.42 10.57 -50.99
CA ASN A 85 -74.13 9.18 -51.35
C ASN A 85 -72.86 8.64 -50.67
N PHE A 86 -71.82 9.48 -50.50
CA PHE A 86 -70.63 9.11 -49.75
C PHE A 86 -70.94 8.89 -48.25
N TYR A 87 -71.69 9.80 -47.62
CA TYR A 87 -72.09 9.67 -46.21
C TYR A 87 -72.97 8.44 -45.98
N ASP A 88 -73.98 8.22 -46.82
CA ASP A 88 -74.90 7.08 -46.71
C ASP A 88 -74.16 5.75 -46.94
N ASN A 89 -73.22 5.69 -47.89
CA ASN A 89 -72.37 4.51 -48.09
C ASN A 89 -71.42 4.27 -46.90
N GLN A 90 -70.81 5.31 -46.34
CA GLN A 90 -69.94 5.18 -45.16
C GLN A 90 -70.74 4.77 -43.91
N MET A 91 -71.95 5.31 -43.70
CA MET A 91 -72.82 4.86 -42.61
C MET A 91 -73.29 3.44 -42.80
N LYS A 92 -73.60 3.03 -44.04
CA LYS A 92 -73.95 1.63 -44.33
C LYS A 92 -72.79 0.70 -44.06
N MET A 93 -71.56 1.05 -44.47
CA MET A 93 -70.35 0.27 -44.14
C MET A 93 -70.07 0.23 -42.62
N LEU A 94 -70.30 1.33 -41.89
CA LEU A 94 -70.15 1.37 -40.44
C LEU A 94 -71.23 0.56 -39.71
N GLN A 95 -72.47 0.54 -40.22
CA GLN A 95 -73.55 -0.31 -39.70
C GLN A 95 -73.31 -1.79 -40.02
N GLU A 96 -72.79 -2.12 -41.20
CA GLU A 96 -72.37 -3.48 -41.57
C GLU A 96 -71.18 -3.94 -40.69
N MET A 97 -70.16 -3.10 -40.49
CA MET A 97 -69.03 -3.41 -39.58
C MET A 97 -69.38 -3.40 -38.09
N GLY A 98 -70.39 -2.62 -37.68
CA GLY A 98 -70.91 -2.61 -36.31
C GLY A 98 -71.83 -3.79 -36.01
N GLY A 99 -72.52 -4.31 -37.04
CA GLY A 99 -73.37 -5.50 -36.96
C GLY A 99 -72.61 -6.83 -37.05
N GLU A 100 -71.49 -6.87 -37.78
CA GLU A 100 -70.63 -8.07 -37.91
C GLU A 100 -69.43 -8.02 -36.95
N LYS A 101 -69.64 -8.10 -35.64
CA LYS A 101 -68.56 -8.40 -34.67
C LYS A 101 -69.01 -9.25 -33.48
N GLU A 102 -69.56 -10.43 -33.75
CA GLU A 102 -69.19 -11.62 -32.97
C GLU A 102 -68.21 -12.44 -33.83
N GLY A 103 -67.05 -11.84 -34.11
CA GLY A 103 -65.93 -12.60 -34.63
C GLY A 103 -65.47 -13.55 -33.54
N ASN A 104 -65.49 -14.86 -33.80
CA ASN A 104 -64.74 -15.85 -33.03
C ASN A 104 -63.30 -15.32 -32.85
N PHE A 105 -62.99 -14.81 -31.67
CA PHE A 105 -61.62 -14.51 -31.29
C PHE A 105 -60.86 -15.84 -31.38
N LYS A 106 -59.95 -15.95 -32.35
CA LYS A 106 -59.00 -17.05 -32.39
C LYS A 106 -58.19 -16.97 -31.10
N GLU A 107 -58.15 -18.03 -30.29
CA GLU A 107 -57.30 -18.17 -29.10
C GLU A 107 -55.88 -17.66 -29.44
N GLY A 108 -55.63 -16.41 -29.05
CA GLY A 108 -54.37 -15.71 -29.31
C GLY A 108 -53.40 -16.01 -28.19
N GLU A 109 -52.11 -15.89 -28.46
CA GLU A 109 -51.03 -16.11 -27.48
C GLU A 109 -51.25 -15.36 -26.14
N GLU A 110 -52.02 -14.27 -26.15
CA GLU A 110 -52.43 -13.48 -24.97
C GLU A 110 -53.28 -14.26 -23.95
N GLU A 111 -54.21 -15.11 -24.41
CA GLU A 111 -55.08 -15.90 -23.53
C GLU A 111 -54.26 -16.98 -22.80
N LYS A 112 -53.27 -17.55 -23.49
CA LYS A 112 -52.31 -18.49 -22.91
C LYS A 112 -51.44 -17.84 -21.84
N ILE A 113 -50.98 -16.61 -22.04
CA ILE A 113 -50.19 -15.86 -21.05
C ILE A 113 -51.03 -15.57 -19.79
N PHE A 114 -52.32 -15.24 -19.96
CA PHE A 114 -53.24 -15.04 -18.84
C PHE A 114 -53.51 -16.34 -18.07
N GLU A 115 -53.72 -17.46 -18.77
CA GLU A 115 -53.89 -18.77 -18.14
C GLU A 115 -52.65 -19.21 -17.35
N ASP A 116 -51.44 -19.00 -17.91
CA ASP A 116 -50.17 -19.28 -17.23
C ASP A 116 -49.99 -18.42 -15.97
N ALA A 117 -50.33 -17.13 -16.03
CA ALA A 117 -50.31 -16.24 -14.86
C ALA A 117 -51.31 -16.68 -13.77
N LEU A 118 -52.51 -17.11 -14.16
CA LEU A 118 -53.52 -17.63 -13.24
C LEU A 118 -53.06 -18.94 -12.59
N LYS A 119 -52.40 -19.82 -13.34
CA LYS A 119 -51.82 -21.05 -12.82
C LYS A 119 -50.74 -20.76 -11.77
N ASN A 120 -49.81 -19.86 -12.06
CA ASN A 120 -48.76 -19.46 -11.12
C ASN A 120 -49.33 -18.82 -9.84
N CYS A 121 -50.37 -18.00 -9.97
CA CYS A 121 -51.07 -17.41 -8.83
C CYS A 121 -51.70 -18.51 -7.95
N LYS A 122 -52.36 -19.50 -8.54
CA LYS A 122 -52.96 -20.63 -7.80
C LYS A 122 -51.91 -21.49 -7.11
N GLU A 123 -50.78 -21.78 -7.76
CA GLU A 123 -49.68 -22.51 -7.15
C GLU A 123 -49.10 -21.77 -5.94
N SER A 124 -48.92 -20.45 -6.06
CA SER A 124 -48.45 -19.60 -4.96
C SER A 124 -49.45 -19.52 -3.80
N GLU A 125 -50.75 -19.43 -4.11
CA GLU A 125 -51.82 -19.48 -3.11
C GLU A 125 -51.80 -20.81 -2.35
N GLU A 126 -51.70 -21.94 -3.04
CA GLU A 126 -51.65 -23.27 -2.42
C GLU A 126 -50.41 -23.44 -1.53
N ILE A 127 -49.23 -22.95 -1.95
CA ILE A 127 -48.02 -22.94 -1.11
C ILE A 127 -48.24 -22.08 0.14
N SER A 128 -48.78 -20.88 -0.01
CA SER A 128 -49.02 -19.96 1.12
C SER A 128 -50.03 -20.54 2.11
N LYS A 129 -51.09 -21.17 1.61
CA LYS A 129 -52.11 -21.85 2.39
C LYS A 129 -51.52 -23.05 3.12
N LYS A 130 -50.67 -23.83 2.47
CA LYS A 130 -49.94 -24.93 3.10
C LYS A 130 -49.07 -24.43 4.26
N LEU A 131 -48.31 -23.35 4.06
CA LEU A 131 -47.50 -22.74 5.12
C LEU A 131 -48.35 -22.27 6.30
N LEU A 132 -49.50 -21.61 6.04
CA LEU A 132 -50.43 -21.18 7.08
C LEU A 132 -51.03 -22.36 7.84
N VAL A 133 -51.40 -23.42 7.12
CA VAL A 133 -51.90 -24.66 7.71
C VAL A 133 -50.83 -25.33 8.55
N ASP A 134 -49.58 -25.40 8.10
CA ASP A 134 -48.47 -25.98 8.85
C ASP A 134 -48.12 -25.15 10.08
N GLY A 135 -48.12 -23.81 9.98
CA GLY A 135 -48.01 -22.92 11.13
C GLY A 135 -49.15 -23.12 12.15
N ALA A 136 -50.39 -23.28 11.67
CA ALA A 136 -51.54 -23.59 12.52
C ALA A 136 -51.42 -24.96 13.20
N LYS A 137 -50.90 -25.98 12.50
CA LYS A 137 -50.56 -27.29 13.08
C LYS A 137 -49.51 -27.14 14.18
N THR A 138 -48.45 -26.38 13.96
CA THR A 138 -47.40 -26.13 14.97
C THR A 138 -47.95 -25.44 16.21
N LEU A 139 -48.81 -24.42 16.05
CA LEU A 139 -49.48 -23.78 17.18
C LEU A 139 -50.41 -24.75 17.91
N TRP A 140 -51.18 -25.55 17.17
CA TRP A 140 -52.04 -26.58 17.75
C TRP A 140 -51.23 -27.59 18.56
N ILE A 141 -50.10 -28.09 18.03
CA ILE A 141 -49.18 -28.98 18.74
C ILE A 141 -48.69 -28.29 20.03
N ASN A 142 -48.21 -27.05 19.95
CA ASN A 142 -47.69 -26.33 21.11
C ASN A 142 -48.74 -26.15 22.22
N PHE A 143 -50.00 -25.86 21.87
CA PHE A 143 -51.09 -25.73 22.86
C PHE A 143 -51.52 -27.06 23.48
N HIS A 144 -51.28 -28.19 22.81
CA HIS A 144 -51.67 -29.51 23.29
C HIS A 144 -50.50 -30.30 23.89
N ASN A 145 -49.27 -29.79 23.77
CA ASN A 145 -48.12 -30.36 24.45
C ASN A 145 -48.29 -30.21 25.97
N PRO A 146 -47.95 -31.25 26.75
CA PRO A 146 -47.82 -31.10 28.20
C PRO A 146 -46.74 -30.06 28.53
N ASN A 147 -46.81 -29.48 29.74
CA ASN A 147 -45.73 -28.61 30.21
C ASN A 147 -44.41 -29.39 30.20
N VAL A 148 -43.36 -28.83 29.59
CA VAL A 148 -42.07 -29.50 29.38
C VAL A 148 -41.47 -30.03 30.69
N SER A 149 -41.70 -29.34 31.81
CA SER A 149 -41.22 -29.76 33.13
C SER A 149 -41.90 -31.02 33.68
N ASN A 150 -43.04 -31.42 33.10
CA ASN A 150 -43.82 -32.60 33.51
C ASN A 150 -43.59 -33.80 32.59
N VAL A 151 -42.82 -33.65 31.51
CA VAL A 151 -42.50 -34.72 30.56
C VAL A 151 -41.27 -35.48 31.08
N ASP A 152 -41.26 -36.80 30.93
CA ASP A 152 -40.08 -37.59 31.25
C ASP A 152 -38.94 -37.27 30.27
N ASN A 153 -37.72 -37.09 30.80
CA ASN A 153 -36.58 -36.68 29.97
C ASN A 153 -36.20 -37.73 28.92
N ASN A 154 -36.38 -39.02 29.20
CA ASN A 154 -36.11 -40.07 28.22
C ASN A 154 -37.22 -40.13 27.17
N GLU A 155 -38.48 -39.93 27.54
CA GLU A 155 -39.57 -39.81 26.56
C GLU A 155 -39.37 -38.62 25.63
N TRP A 156 -38.91 -37.48 26.17
CA TRP A 156 -38.58 -36.30 25.35
C TRP A 156 -37.41 -36.58 24.40
N ILE A 157 -36.31 -37.14 24.90
CA ILE A 157 -35.14 -37.40 24.06
C ILE A 157 -35.45 -38.47 23.01
N ASP A 158 -36.22 -39.51 23.32
CA ASP A 158 -36.67 -40.52 22.36
C ASP A 158 -37.50 -39.92 21.21
N SER A 159 -38.21 -38.82 21.48
CA SER A 159 -38.99 -38.10 20.47
C SER A 159 -38.16 -37.17 19.57
N ASP A 160 -37.00 -36.70 20.05
CA ASP A 160 -36.17 -35.70 19.35
C ASP A 160 -34.83 -36.28 18.85
N LEU A 161 -34.79 -36.61 17.57
CA LEU A 161 -33.60 -37.18 16.91
C LEU A 161 -32.43 -36.20 16.79
N TYR A 162 -32.69 -34.88 16.82
CA TYR A 162 -31.63 -33.87 16.68
C TYR A 162 -30.83 -33.76 17.98
N TRP A 163 -31.53 -33.59 19.11
CA TRP A 163 -30.88 -33.51 20.42
C TRP A 163 -30.28 -34.83 20.87
N GLN A 164 -30.81 -35.98 20.44
CA GLN A 164 -30.11 -37.28 20.59
C GLN A 164 -28.70 -37.24 20.00
N SER A 165 -28.57 -36.78 18.75
CA SER A 165 -27.28 -36.69 18.06
C SER A 165 -26.35 -35.68 18.75
N PHE A 166 -26.89 -34.57 19.26
CA PHE A 166 -26.12 -33.57 20.02
C PHE A 166 -25.59 -34.13 21.34
N ILE A 167 -26.43 -34.86 22.09
CA ILE A 167 -26.03 -35.50 23.34
C ILE A 167 -25.02 -36.61 23.06
N GLU A 168 -25.21 -37.42 22.02
CA GLU A 168 -24.25 -38.45 21.64
C GLU A 168 -22.87 -37.85 21.30
N LYS A 169 -22.84 -36.77 20.50
CA LYS A 169 -21.63 -36.04 20.14
C LYS A 169 -20.80 -35.62 21.35
N HIS A 170 -21.44 -35.05 22.36
CA HIS A 170 -20.72 -34.47 23.50
C HIS A 170 -20.63 -35.43 24.68
N SER A 171 -21.68 -36.16 25.03
CA SER A 171 -21.68 -37.03 26.22
C SER A 171 -21.17 -38.45 25.95
N THR A 172 -21.34 -38.98 24.73
CA THR A 172 -20.89 -40.35 24.40
C THR A 172 -19.50 -40.34 23.78
N TYR A 173 -19.23 -39.47 22.80
CA TYR A 173 -17.91 -39.39 22.16
C TYR A 173 -16.89 -38.55 22.94
N ASN A 174 -17.32 -37.61 23.78
CA ASN A 174 -16.43 -36.77 24.58
C ASN A 174 -16.74 -36.83 26.09
N LEU A 175 -16.20 -37.84 26.77
CA LEU A 175 -16.39 -38.03 28.22
C LEU A 175 -15.93 -36.85 29.11
N ASN A 176 -15.20 -35.89 28.54
CA ASN A 176 -14.69 -34.72 29.26
C ASN A 176 -15.56 -33.46 29.11
N SER A 177 -16.57 -33.45 28.24
CA SER A 177 -17.46 -32.28 28.13
C SER A 177 -18.37 -32.19 29.35
N LYS A 178 -18.18 -31.18 30.18
CA LYS A 178 -19.00 -30.92 31.39
C LYS A 178 -19.96 -29.75 31.24
N ASN A 179 -19.88 -29.03 30.12
CA ASN A 179 -20.73 -27.87 29.86
C ASN A 179 -22.05 -28.31 29.24
N ILE A 180 -23.15 -27.66 29.64
CA ILE A 180 -24.51 -27.86 29.12
C ILE A 180 -24.60 -27.34 27.67
N HIS A 181 -23.83 -26.30 27.35
CA HIS A 181 -23.70 -25.75 26.01
C HIS A 181 -22.25 -25.85 25.52
N PRO A 182 -21.81 -27.06 25.13
CA PRO A 182 -20.42 -27.31 24.79
C PRO A 182 -19.94 -26.56 23.52
N GLU A 183 -20.86 -26.14 22.66
CA GLU A 183 -20.55 -25.47 21.38
C GLU A 183 -20.71 -23.95 21.40
N ASP A 184 -21.06 -23.34 22.55
CA ASP A 184 -21.17 -21.88 22.64
C ASP A 184 -19.80 -21.22 22.46
N ASP A 185 -19.78 -20.01 21.88
CA ASP A 185 -18.55 -19.25 21.63
C ASP A 185 -17.76 -18.98 22.92
N GLU A 186 -18.46 -18.75 24.03
CA GLU A 186 -17.85 -18.58 25.36
C GLU A 186 -17.13 -19.85 25.81
N ASN A 187 -17.75 -21.03 25.63
CA ASN A 187 -17.12 -22.29 25.98
C ASN A 187 -15.93 -22.61 25.06
N CYS A 188 -16.06 -22.34 23.76
CA CYS A 188 -14.99 -22.56 22.79
C CYS A 188 -13.75 -21.70 23.07
N THR A 189 -13.96 -20.42 23.43
CA THR A 189 -12.87 -19.52 23.80
C THR A 189 -12.25 -19.91 25.14
N PHE A 190 -13.06 -20.30 26.12
CA PHE A 190 -12.58 -20.83 27.40
C PHE A 190 -11.69 -22.07 27.21
N GLU A 191 -12.12 -23.07 26.44
CA GLU A 191 -11.34 -24.29 26.19
C GLU A 191 -10.04 -23.99 25.42
N LYS A 192 -10.06 -23.08 24.45
CA LYS A 192 -8.83 -22.61 23.77
C LYS A 192 -7.85 -21.98 24.76
N ASN A 193 -8.33 -21.11 25.65
CA ASN A 193 -7.49 -20.45 26.65
C ASN A 193 -6.94 -21.44 27.68
N GLU A 194 -7.77 -22.39 28.12
CA GLU A 194 -7.32 -23.48 28.99
C GLU A 194 -6.27 -24.36 28.33
N TRP A 195 -6.43 -24.67 27.02
CA TRP A 195 -5.43 -25.40 26.25
C TRP A 195 -4.11 -24.64 26.17
N HIS A 196 -4.13 -23.34 25.85
CA HIS A 196 -2.94 -22.49 25.85
C HIS A 196 -2.30 -22.46 27.25
N ARG A 197 -3.09 -22.23 28.31
CA ARG A 197 -2.57 -22.18 29.69
C ARG A 197 -1.88 -23.49 30.09
N LYS A 198 -2.49 -24.64 29.81
CA LYS A 198 -1.91 -25.96 30.14
C LYS A 198 -0.66 -26.23 29.31
N THR A 199 -0.71 -25.96 28.01
CA THR A 199 0.41 -26.18 27.09
C THR A 199 1.60 -25.28 27.44
N THR A 200 1.35 -24.00 27.70
CA THR A 200 2.37 -23.04 28.14
C THR A 200 2.96 -23.46 29.48
N LYS A 201 2.13 -23.73 30.51
CA LYS A 201 2.63 -24.17 31.82
C LYS A 201 3.48 -25.44 31.75
N PHE A 202 3.18 -26.35 30.83
CA PHE A 202 3.94 -27.59 30.67
C PHE A 202 5.31 -27.36 30.01
N ASN A 203 5.35 -26.57 28.93
CA ASN A 203 6.53 -26.41 28.08
C ASN A 203 7.43 -25.23 28.46
N GLU A 204 6.87 -24.18 29.03
CA GLU A 204 7.58 -22.92 29.26
C GLU A 204 8.68 -23.05 30.32
N ARG A 205 9.82 -22.43 30.01
CA ARG A 205 10.91 -22.22 30.97
C ARG A 205 10.47 -21.22 32.03
N SER A 206 10.15 -21.73 33.21
CA SER A 206 9.68 -20.94 34.37
C SER A 206 10.38 -21.39 35.65
N ASP A 207 10.12 -20.67 36.76
CA ASP A 207 10.63 -21.04 38.09
C ASP A 207 10.09 -22.39 38.60
N THR A 208 8.97 -22.85 38.03
CA THR A 208 8.37 -24.16 38.32
C THR A 208 8.26 -24.98 37.03
N PRO A 209 9.39 -25.42 36.45
CA PRO A 209 9.38 -26.10 35.17
C PRO A 209 8.78 -27.51 35.32
N ILE A 210 7.98 -27.92 34.33
CA ILE A 210 7.45 -29.29 34.24
C ILE A 210 8.28 -30.10 33.23
N LEU A 211 8.33 -29.65 31.97
CA LEU A 211 9.10 -30.32 30.92
C LEU A 211 10.55 -29.84 30.81
N TYR A 212 10.81 -28.58 31.18
CA TYR A 212 12.14 -27.99 31.12
C TYR A 212 13.04 -28.54 32.24
N ASP A 213 13.46 -29.79 32.11
CA ASP A 213 14.33 -30.51 33.05
C ASP A 213 15.49 -31.19 32.29
N TYR A 214 16.66 -31.28 32.92
CA TYR A 214 17.89 -31.85 32.34
C TYR A 214 18.35 -31.22 31.01
N MET A 215 18.16 -29.92 30.84
CA MET A 215 18.51 -29.20 29.61
C MET A 215 20.02 -28.95 29.47
N ILE A 216 20.74 -29.91 28.86
CA ILE A 216 22.16 -29.77 28.48
C ILE A 216 22.29 -29.16 27.08
N ASN A 217 21.54 -29.69 26.11
CA ASN A 217 21.47 -29.17 24.74
C ASN A 217 20.11 -28.53 24.54
N LEU A 218 20.10 -27.23 24.30
CA LEU A 218 18.86 -26.47 24.13
C LEU A 218 18.29 -26.65 22.72
N PRO A 219 16.95 -26.75 22.58
CA PRO A 219 16.30 -26.63 21.28
C PRO A 219 16.46 -25.20 20.75
N SER A 220 16.26 -25.03 19.44
CA SER A 220 16.49 -23.76 18.73
C SER A 220 15.82 -22.55 19.39
N TRP A 221 14.54 -22.68 19.74
CA TRP A 221 13.76 -21.59 20.33
C TRP A 221 14.34 -21.13 21.67
N GLU A 222 14.58 -22.05 22.61
CA GLU A 222 15.17 -21.75 23.93
C GLU A 222 16.61 -21.25 23.80
N TYR A 223 17.39 -21.83 22.89
CA TYR A 223 18.77 -21.42 22.65
C TYR A 223 18.85 -19.95 22.22
N TYR A 224 18.01 -19.53 21.28
CA TYR A 224 17.99 -18.16 20.78
C TYR A 224 17.28 -17.19 21.71
N ASP A 225 16.27 -17.64 22.47
CA ASP A 225 15.61 -16.82 23.48
C ASP A 225 16.59 -16.41 24.59
N ILE A 226 17.39 -17.37 25.07
CA ILE A 226 18.43 -17.13 26.08
C ILE A 226 19.58 -16.32 25.49
N ASN A 227 20.06 -16.71 24.30
CA ASN A 227 21.29 -16.16 23.74
C ASN A 227 21.01 -15.26 22.53
N ARG A 228 20.40 -14.09 22.79
CA ARG A 228 20.02 -13.09 21.77
C ARG A 228 21.16 -12.64 20.86
N ARG A 229 22.39 -12.65 21.37
CA ARG A 229 23.60 -12.39 20.59
C ARG A 229 23.74 -13.36 19.41
N PHE A 230 23.70 -14.67 19.66
CA PHE A 230 23.88 -15.67 18.61
C PHE A 230 22.70 -15.66 17.65
N PHE A 231 21.50 -15.33 18.12
CA PHE A 231 20.36 -15.12 17.22
C PHE A 231 20.65 -14.01 16.21
N LEU A 232 21.14 -12.84 16.67
CA LEU A 232 21.50 -11.73 15.79
C LEU A 232 22.61 -12.12 14.79
N GLU A 233 23.69 -12.73 15.26
CA GLU A 233 24.81 -13.15 14.41
C GLU A 233 24.38 -14.19 13.36
N ASN A 234 23.63 -15.22 13.77
CA ASN A 234 23.13 -16.27 12.89
C ASN A 234 22.08 -15.72 11.91
N MET A 235 21.21 -14.80 12.34
CA MET A 235 20.24 -14.16 11.45
C MET A 235 20.95 -13.30 10.39
N LEU A 236 21.89 -12.45 10.80
CA LEU A 236 22.66 -11.62 9.85
C LEU A 236 23.43 -12.49 8.85
N TYR A 237 24.10 -13.54 9.34
CA TYR A 237 24.80 -14.48 8.48
C TYR A 237 23.83 -15.17 7.52
N PHE A 238 22.68 -15.65 7.98
CA PHE A 238 21.67 -16.30 7.13
C PHE A 238 21.18 -15.36 6.02
N LEU A 239 20.81 -14.13 6.36
CA LEU A 239 20.33 -13.12 5.41
C LEU A 239 21.43 -12.76 4.40
N LEU A 240 22.67 -12.58 4.84
CA LEU A 240 23.80 -12.29 3.97
C LEU A 240 24.21 -13.50 3.11
N ARG A 241 24.20 -14.72 3.65
CA ARG A 241 24.67 -15.93 2.95
C ARG A 241 23.68 -16.47 1.94
N THR A 242 22.38 -16.28 2.17
CA THR A 242 21.32 -16.83 1.31
C THR A 242 20.58 -15.75 0.52
N GLY A 243 20.45 -14.55 1.09
CA GLY A 243 19.62 -13.48 0.53
C GLY A 243 18.13 -13.79 0.53
N LEU A 244 17.68 -14.67 1.42
CA LEU A 244 16.28 -15.00 1.67
C LEU A 244 15.67 -14.10 2.76
N ASN A 245 14.35 -14.22 2.94
CA ASN A 245 13.60 -13.51 3.97
C ASN A 245 13.73 -14.23 5.35
N PHE A 246 13.67 -13.47 6.45
CA PHE A 246 13.73 -13.98 7.82
C PHE A 246 12.70 -15.08 8.13
N ARG A 247 11.56 -15.12 7.41
CA ARG A 247 10.55 -16.18 7.52
C ARG A 247 11.09 -17.59 7.22
N PHE A 248 12.19 -17.69 6.48
CA PHE A 248 12.84 -18.95 6.13
C PHE A 248 14.07 -19.23 7.01
N PHE A 249 14.21 -18.54 8.14
CA PHE A 249 15.30 -18.78 9.08
C PHE A 249 15.28 -20.25 9.52
N PRO A 250 16.39 -20.99 9.36
CA PRO A 250 16.40 -22.42 9.61
C PRO A 250 16.32 -22.70 11.12
N GLU A 251 15.49 -23.67 11.49
CA GLU A 251 15.38 -24.11 12.89
C GLU A 251 16.70 -24.71 13.38
N ILE A 252 17.34 -25.57 12.58
CA ILE A 252 18.66 -26.14 12.86
C ILE A 252 19.69 -25.49 11.94
N TYR A 253 20.68 -24.85 12.54
CA TYR A 253 21.72 -24.14 11.81
C TYR A 253 22.79 -25.11 11.28
N ASN A 254 23.26 -24.89 10.06
CA ASN A 254 24.28 -25.75 9.45
C ASN A 254 25.62 -25.58 10.17
N TRP A 255 26.25 -26.69 10.60
CA TRP A 255 27.55 -26.67 11.29
C TRP A 255 28.65 -25.95 10.48
N LYS A 256 28.61 -26.02 9.15
CA LYS A 256 29.56 -25.31 8.28
C LYS A 256 29.44 -23.80 8.43
N TRP A 257 28.20 -23.31 8.62
CA TRP A 257 27.94 -21.90 8.85
C TRP A 257 28.38 -21.48 10.25
N ILE A 258 28.15 -22.33 11.26
CA ILE A 258 28.63 -22.08 12.63
C ILE A 258 30.17 -21.94 12.62
N ALA A 259 30.88 -22.89 12.02
CA ALA A 259 32.33 -22.84 11.92
C ALA A 259 32.83 -21.56 11.23
N HIS A 260 32.20 -21.18 10.11
CA HIS A 260 32.55 -19.95 9.42
C HIS A 260 32.26 -18.69 10.26
N ILE A 261 31.14 -18.66 11.01
CA ILE A 261 30.85 -17.55 11.94
C ILE A 261 31.92 -17.42 13.02
N GLU A 262 32.41 -18.54 13.56
CA GLU A 262 33.51 -18.54 14.54
C GLU A 262 34.81 -17.97 13.94
N ASP A 263 35.16 -18.38 12.72
CA ASP A 263 36.34 -17.86 12.01
C ASP A 263 36.25 -16.34 11.78
N LEU A 264 35.08 -15.86 11.32
CA LEU A 264 34.82 -14.43 11.10
C LEU A 264 34.83 -13.65 12.42
N ARG A 265 34.32 -14.24 13.51
CA ARG A 265 34.37 -13.65 14.85
C ARG A 265 35.82 -13.52 15.31
N TYR A 266 36.64 -14.55 15.12
CA TYR A 266 38.07 -14.51 15.43
C TYR A 266 38.78 -13.40 14.65
N GLN A 267 38.52 -13.29 13.36
CA GLN A 267 39.08 -12.25 12.48
C GLN A 267 38.77 -10.83 12.99
N TYR A 268 37.50 -10.55 13.30
CA TYR A 268 37.09 -9.26 13.88
C TYR A 268 37.76 -8.98 15.23
N LEU A 269 37.72 -9.97 16.12
CA LEU A 269 38.26 -9.83 17.47
C LEU A 269 39.76 -9.60 17.46
N ASN A 270 40.51 -10.24 16.56
CA ASN A 270 41.96 -10.06 16.46
C ASN A 270 42.33 -8.59 16.21
N ILE A 271 41.70 -7.96 15.22
CA ILE A 271 41.95 -6.55 14.87
C ILE A 271 41.47 -5.60 15.97
N SER A 272 40.22 -5.77 16.41
CA SER A 272 39.61 -4.91 17.43
C SER A 272 40.36 -4.98 18.76
N HIS A 273 40.84 -6.18 19.14
CA HIS A 273 41.58 -6.39 20.37
C HIS A 273 42.97 -5.73 20.35
N ILE A 274 43.71 -5.85 19.24
CA ILE A 274 45.02 -5.20 19.08
C ILE A 274 44.86 -3.67 19.22
N ARG A 275 43.87 -3.09 18.54
CA ARG A 275 43.58 -1.65 18.59
C ARG A 275 43.18 -1.18 19.98
N ARG A 276 42.27 -1.92 20.63
CA ARG A 276 41.88 -1.67 22.02
C ARG A 276 43.10 -1.68 22.93
N LYS A 277 43.97 -2.69 22.83
CA LYS A 277 45.20 -2.81 23.63
C LYS A 277 46.11 -1.59 23.42
N GLU A 278 46.40 -1.22 22.19
CA GLU A 278 47.25 -0.06 21.89
C GLU A 278 46.66 1.24 22.46
N HIS A 279 45.36 1.46 22.27
CA HIS A 279 44.67 2.64 22.79
C HIS A 279 44.63 2.66 24.33
N GLN A 280 44.31 1.53 24.96
CA GLN A 280 44.23 1.38 26.40
C GLN A 280 45.59 1.63 27.06
N LEU A 281 46.67 1.06 26.50
CA LEU A 281 48.03 1.27 27.00
C LEU A 281 48.48 2.73 26.82
N LYS A 282 48.15 3.34 25.67
CA LYS A 282 48.49 4.75 25.40
C LYS A 282 47.74 5.72 26.32
N THR A 283 46.49 5.42 26.65
CA THR A 283 45.64 6.27 27.50
C THR A 283 45.70 5.92 28.99
N ILE A 284 46.38 4.82 29.36
CA ILE A 284 46.53 4.32 30.73
C ILE A 284 45.14 4.15 31.41
N LYS A 285 44.15 3.72 30.63
CA LYS A 285 42.78 3.46 31.13
C LYS A 285 42.70 2.06 31.72
N ARG A 286 42.02 1.92 32.86
CA ARG A 286 41.78 0.62 33.51
C ARG A 286 41.04 -0.35 32.59
N GLU A 287 39.99 0.13 31.93
CA GLU A 287 39.15 -0.64 31.03
C GLU A 287 38.73 0.23 29.84
N VAL A 288 38.66 -0.40 28.66
CA VAL A 288 38.24 0.24 27.40
C VAL A 288 37.39 -0.80 26.65
N PRO A 289 36.23 -0.43 26.08
CA PRO A 289 35.44 -1.35 25.27
C PRO A 289 36.17 -1.75 23.98
N LEU A 290 35.72 -2.80 23.29
CA LEU A 290 36.11 -3.00 21.89
C LEU A 290 35.41 -1.94 21.03
N GLU A 291 35.96 -1.59 19.87
CA GLU A 291 35.25 -0.71 18.95
C GLU A 291 33.93 -1.38 18.51
N LEU A 292 32.88 -0.59 18.32
CA LEU A 292 31.54 -1.08 17.92
C LEU A 292 30.94 -2.15 18.84
N GLN A 293 31.38 -2.20 20.10
CA GLN A 293 30.81 -3.05 21.14
C GLN A 293 30.77 -2.29 22.47
N PRO A 294 29.79 -2.54 23.35
CA PRO A 294 29.79 -1.95 24.68
C PRO A 294 30.83 -2.64 25.58
N LEU A 295 31.17 -2.00 26.69
CA LEU A 295 32.08 -2.57 27.69
C LEU A 295 31.46 -3.81 28.37
N ASP A 296 30.17 -3.70 28.69
CA ASP A 296 29.35 -4.77 29.26
C ASP A 296 28.43 -5.32 28.17
N TYR A 297 28.92 -6.33 27.44
CA TYR A 297 28.19 -6.91 26.32
C TYR A 297 26.97 -7.71 26.77
N GLU A 298 27.02 -8.36 27.93
CA GLU A 298 25.94 -9.22 28.40
C GLU A 298 24.69 -8.42 28.78
N HIS A 299 24.87 -7.28 29.47
CA HIS A 299 23.73 -6.48 29.93
C HIS A 299 23.37 -5.33 28.98
N LYS A 300 24.33 -4.80 28.20
CA LYS A 300 24.13 -3.63 27.33
C LYS A 300 24.33 -3.90 25.84
N GLY A 301 24.67 -5.14 25.47
CA GLY A 301 24.89 -5.54 24.07
C GLY A 301 23.68 -5.26 23.19
N GLU A 302 22.50 -5.69 23.63
CA GLU A 302 21.26 -5.56 22.85
C GLU A 302 20.90 -4.10 22.59
N GLU A 303 20.83 -3.28 23.64
CA GLU A 303 20.51 -1.85 23.50
C GLU A 303 21.53 -1.13 22.61
N PHE A 304 22.82 -1.44 22.77
CA PHE A 304 23.88 -0.85 21.97
C PHE A 304 23.75 -1.23 20.48
N HIS A 305 23.58 -2.52 20.18
CA HIS A 305 23.46 -2.98 18.79
C HIS A 305 22.16 -2.53 18.13
N LEU A 306 21.06 -2.43 18.87
CA LEU A 306 19.82 -1.85 18.36
C LEU A 306 20.02 -0.39 17.94
N LYS A 307 20.64 0.43 18.81
CA LYS A 307 20.97 1.83 18.51
C LYS A 307 21.91 1.93 17.30
N LEU A 308 22.94 1.08 17.24
CA LEU A 308 23.90 1.05 16.14
C LEU A 308 23.22 0.71 14.80
N LEU A 309 22.39 -0.34 14.77
CA LEU A 309 21.68 -0.76 13.56
C LEU A 309 20.64 0.27 13.12
N GLN A 310 19.95 0.92 14.08
CA GLN A 310 19.03 2.01 13.79
C GLN A 310 19.76 3.20 13.16
N HIS A 311 20.90 3.60 13.73
CA HIS A 311 21.76 4.65 13.16
C HIS A 311 22.20 4.32 11.73
N PHE A 312 22.66 3.08 11.48
CA PHE A 312 23.02 2.65 10.12
C PHE A 312 21.84 2.64 9.16
N LYS A 313 20.66 2.19 9.61
CA LYS A 313 19.43 2.18 8.81
C LYS A 313 19.02 3.61 8.42
N GLU A 314 19.01 4.54 9.38
CA GLU A 314 18.64 5.94 9.13
C GLU A 314 19.63 6.62 8.19
N TYR A 315 20.94 6.47 8.43
CA TYR A 315 21.97 7.00 7.55
C TYR A 315 21.85 6.43 6.13
N GLN A 316 21.65 5.10 6.01
CA GLN A 316 21.47 4.44 4.72
C GLN A 316 20.22 4.96 3.99
N ASN A 317 19.10 5.13 4.67
CA ASN A 317 17.87 5.66 4.07
C ASN A 317 18.05 7.09 3.56
N LEU A 318 18.76 7.95 4.30
CA LEU A 318 19.07 9.31 3.84
C LEU A 318 19.96 9.32 2.59
N VAL A 319 20.98 8.44 2.56
CA VAL A 319 21.85 8.29 1.38
C VAL A 319 21.04 7.76 0.19
N ILE A 320 20.23 6.72 0.39
CA ILE A 320 19.37 6.17 -0.67
C ILE A 320 18.41 7.24 -1.20
N ALA A 321 17.74 8.01 -0.33
CA ALA A 321 16.86 9.10 -0.74
C ALA A 321 17.58 10.16 -1.57
N ARG A 322 18.82 10.54 -1.18
CA ARG A 322 19.67 11.45 -1.97
C ARG A 322 20.04 10.88 -3.33
N LEU A 323 20.29 9.58 -3.42
CA LEU A 323 20.61 8.94 -4.70
C LEU A 323 19.37 8.80 -5.59
N MET A 324 18.20 8.49 -5.02
CA MET A 324 16.93 8.38 -5.73
C MET A 324 16.51 9.73 -6.33
N SER A 325 16.69 10.85 -5.63
CA SER A 325 16.30 12.18 -6.14
C SER A 325 17.01 12.59 -7.43
N ASN A 326 18.17 11.97 -7.72
CA ASN A 326 18.95 12.21 -8.94
C ASN A 326 18.95 10.99 -9.88
N TYR A 327 18.08 9.99 -9.68
CA TYR A 327 18.02 8.76 -10.46
C TYR A 327 19.33 7.95 -10.49
N ILE A 328 20.14 8.08 -9.43
CA ILE A 328 21.44 7.41 -9.29
C ILE A 328 21.28 6.01 -8.69
N PHE A 329 20.29 5.82 -7.80
CA PHE A 329 20.07 4.54 -7.13
C PHE A 329 19.63 3.47 -8.14
N LEU A 330 20.35 2.35 -8.21
CA LEU A 330 20.03 1.19 -9.07
C LEU A 330 19.96 1.48 -10.59
N CYS A 331 20.80 2.39 -11.12
CA CYS A 331 20.78 2.77 -12.54
C CYS A 331 21.61 1.88 -13.49
N ASP A 332 21.92 0.62 -13.15
CA ASP A 332 22.69 -0.30 -14.00
C ASP A 332 21.91 -0.66 -15.29
N PRO A 333 22.53 -0.70 -16.50
CA PRO A 333 23.98 -0.69 -16.81
C PRO A 333 24.65 0.69 -16.89
N TYR A 334 23.93 1.77 -16.56
CA TYR A 334 24.49 3.12 -16.60
C TYR A 334 25.34 3.39 -15.35
N ILE A 335 26.43 4.13 -15.56
CA ILE A 335 27.35 4.56 -14.50
C ILE A 335 27.10 6.05 -14.24
N PRO A 336 26.68 6.43 -13.02
CA PRO A 336 26.44 7.82 -12.67
C PRO A 336 27.76 8.58 -12.50
N VAL A 337 27.82 9.80 -13.02
CA VAL A 337 29.01 10.66 -13.05
C VAL A 337 28.62 12.08 -12.61
N GLN A 338 29.28 12.57 -11.57
CA GLN A 338 29.00 13.91 -10.99
C GLN A 338 30.24 14.80 -10.88
N THR A 339 31.44 14.27 -11.08
CA THR A 339 32.70 15.03 -11.00
C THR A 339 33.56 14.81 -12.24
N ARG A 340 34.44 15.76 -12.57
CA ARG A 340 35.42 15.59 -13.66
C ARG A 340 36.33 14.38 -13.44
N GLU A 341 36.72 14.12 -12.20
CA GLU A 341 37.58 12.99 -11.81
C GLU A 341 36.88 11.65 -12.05
N SER A 342 35.59 11.54 -11.70
CA SER A 342 34.80 10.34 -11.96
C SER A 342 34.58 10.14 -13.46
N LEU A 343 34.34 11.21 -14.22
CA LEU A 343 34.24 11.13 -15.68
C LEU A 343 35.54 10.59 -16.29
N GLN A 344 36.69 11.15 -15.90
CA GLN A 344 37.98 10.70 -16.40
C GLN A 344 38.23 9.23 -16.03
N GLY A 345 37.95 8.83 -14.79
CA GLY A 345 38.11 7.45 -14.34
C GLY A 345 37.24 6.45 -15.13
N VAL A 346 36.02 6.83 -15.48
CA VAL A 346 35.12 5.99 -16.31
C VAL A 346 35.61 5.92 -17.76
N LEU A 347 36.04 7.05 -18.34
CA LEU A 347 36.56 7.08 -19.70
C LEU A 347 37.87 6.30 -19.84
N ASP A 348 38.78 6.42 -18.88
CA ASP A 348 40.06 5.68 -18.84
C ASP A 348 39.83 4.18 -18.76
N ARG A 349 38.83 3.75 -17.98
CA ARG A 349 38.52 2.33 -17.79
C ARG A 349 37.86 1.70 -19.01
N PHE A 350 36.77 2.29 -19.51
CA PHE A 350 35.96 1.63 -20.54
C PHE A 350 36.38 1.96 -21.97
N LYS A 351 37.18 3.02 -22.19
CA LYS A 351 37.73 3.49 -23.48
C LYS A 351 36.69 3.87 -24.57
N ARG A 352 35.52 3.24 -24.58
CA ARG A 352 34.38 3.45 -25.50
C ARG A 352 33.06 3.36 -24.74
N GLY A 353 32.13 4.21 -25.12
CA GLY A 353 30.79 4.32 -24.54
C GLY A 353 30.19 5.68 -24.80
N LYS A 354 28.95 5.87 -24.35
CA LYS A 354 28.15 7.07 -24.59
C LYS A 354 27.75 7.73 -23.28
N LEU A 355 27.79 9.05 -23.23
CA LEU A 355 27.32 9.82 -22.08
C LEU A 355 25.92 10.36 -22.36
N TYR A 356 25.04 10.25 -21.38
CA TYR A 356 23.65 10.69 -21.46
C TYR A 356 23.31 11.67 -20.36
N LYS A 357 22.32 12.50 -20.65
CA LYS A 357 21.65 13.42 -19.72
C LYS A 357 20.16 13.11 -19.70
N LEU A 358 19.55 13.20 -18.53
CA LEU A 358 18.11 13.01 -18.39
C LEU A 358 17.39 14.37 -18.47
N VAL A 359 16.26 14.40 -19.18
CA VAL A 359 15.43 15.60 -19.34
C VAL A 359 14.11 15.38 -18.60
N SER A 360 13.73 16.32 -17.73
CA SER A 360 12.50 16.23 -16.92
C SER A 360 11.23 16.26 -17.78
N HIS A 361 10.20 15.50 -17.41
CA HIS A 361 8.86 15.53 -18.03
C HIS A 361 8.16 16.90 -18.00
N SER A 362 8.60 17.84 -17.15
CA SER A 362 8.03 19.18 -17.06
C SER A 362 8.31 20.10 -18.26
N CYS A 363 9.06 19.64 -19.27
CA CYS A 363 9.44 20.49 -20.42
C CYS A 363 8.93 20.01 -21.79
N VAL A 364 7.94 19.10 -21.84
CA VAL A 364 7.31 18.70 -23.12
C VAL A 364 6.29 19.72 -23.64
N ASN A 365 5.83 20.67 -22.82
CA ASN A 365 4.88 21.71 -23.23
C ASN A 365 5.48 23.11 -23.12
N THR A 366 6.34 23.48 -24.08
CA THR A 366 6.42 24.81 -24.71
C THR A 366 7.75 24.90 -25.44
N ASN A 367 7.79 24.44 -26.68
CA ASN A 367 8.57 25.03 -27.78
C ASN A 367 8.33 24.22 -29.05
N ASP A 368 7.15 24.37 -29.65
CA ASP A 368 6.95 23.99 -31.06
C ASP A 368 6.28 25.13 -31.81
N GLY A 369 7.13 26.06 -32.22
CA GLY A 369 6.87 26.84 -33.42
C GLY A 369 7.10 25.94 -34.63
N LYS A 370 6.01 25.36 -35.15
CA LYS A 370 5.87 24.80 -36.50
C LYS A 370 6.79 23.64 -36.87
N ASN A 371 6.27 22.42 -36.77
CA ASN A 371 6.02 21.59 -37.95
C ASN A 371 5.02 20.47 -37.62
N GLN A 372 3.84 20.58 -38.21
CA GLN A 372 2.82 19.54 -38.24
C GLN A 372 3.31 18.38 -39.10
N THR A 373 3.27 17.16 -38.58
CA THR A 373 2.65 16.02 -39.28
C THR A 373 2.12 14.99 -38.27
N ASN A 374 0.86 14.64 -38.46
CA ASN A 374 -0.02 13.83 -37.64
C ASN A 374 0.47 12.38 -37.39
N SER A 375 0.29 11.88 -36.16
CA SER A 375 -0.41 10.60 -35.97
C SER A 375 -1.04 10.54 -34.56
N LEU A 376 -2.34 10.71 -34.52
CA LEU A 376 -3.21 10.42 -33.38
C LEU A 376 -3.28 8.91 -33.17
N VAL A 377 -2.88 8.43 -31.99
CA VAL A 377 -3.46 7.22 -31.39
C VAL A 377 -3.75 7.51 -29.92
N ASN A 378 -5.04 7.60 -29.61
CA ASN A 378 -5.60 7.86 -28.30
C ASN A 378 -6.15 6.53 -27.75
N PRO A 379 -5.87 6.15 -26.50
CA PRO A 379 -6.80 5.32 -25.74
C PRO A 379 -7.42 6.14 -24.60
N ASN A 380 -8.72 6.36 -24.74
CA ASN A 380 -9.64 6.81 -23.71
C ASN A 380 -9.58 5.92 -22.45
N ILE A 381 -9.46 6.53 -21.27
CA ILE A 381 -10.08 6.01 -20.04
C ILE A 381 -10.76 7.18 -19.32
N ASN A 382 -12.08 7.13 -19.24
CA ASN A 382 -12.96 8.09 -18.56
C ASN A 382 -13.10 7.74 -17.07
N ASN A 383 -12.70 8.70 -16.23
CA ASN A 383 -13.43 9.40 -15.16
C ASN A 383 -14.27 8.63 -14.11
N SER A 384 -14.06 8.96 -12.82
CA SER A 384 -15.15 9.29 -11.89
C SER A 384 -14.72 10.06 -10.62
N ASN A 385 -15.28 11.28 -10.50
CA ASN A 385 -15.71 12.04 -9.30
C ASN A 385 -14.62 12.63 -8.37
N SER A 386 -14.65 13.91 -7.96
CA SER A 386 -15.80 14.62 -7.38
C SER A 386 -15.74 16.17 -7.44
N LEU A 387 -16.94 16.74 -7.64
CA LEU A 387 -17.56 17.92 -7.01
C LEU A 387 -16.81 19.26 -6.82
N VAL A 388 -17.34 20.22 -7.57
CA VAL A 388 -17.17 21.69 -7.58
C VAL A 388 -17.73 22.36 -6.32
N ASN A 389 -17.04 23.40 -5.81
CA ASN A 389 -17.67 24.70 -5.45
C ASN A 389 -16.62 25.82 -5.19
N PRO A 390 -17.01 27.12 -5.29
CA PRO A 390 -16.30 28.09 -6.13
C PRO A 390 -15.56 29.20 -5.38
N HIS A 391 -14.71 29.91 -6.13
CA HIS A 391 -14.11 31.19 -5.78
C HIS A 391 -15.12 32.24 -5.29
N ILE A 392 -14.79 32.94 -4.20
CA ILE A 392 -15.31 34.28 -3.86
C ILE A 392 -14.12 35.20 -3.60
N ASN A 393 -14.19 36.39 -4.20
CA ASN A 393 -13.16 37.42 -4.22
C ASN A 393 -13.53 38.58 -3.27
N ASN A 394 -12.52 39.04 -2.51
CA ASN A 394 -12.24 40.43 -2.10
C ASN A 394 -13.14 41.18 -1.07
N SER A 395 -12.50 41.65 0.01
CA SER A 395 -12.83 42.94 0.66
C SER A 395 -11.63 43.50 1.46
N ASN A 396 -11.19 44.70 1.07
CA ASN A 396 -10.13 45.53 1.64
C ASN A 396 -10.39 46.03 3.07
N SER A 397 -9.33 46.22 3.88
CA SER A 397 -9.14 47.46 4.67
C SER A 397 -7.65 47.74 4.98
N LEU A 398 -7.32 49.04 5.00
CA LEU A 398 -6.00 49.65 4.86
C LEU A 398 -5.30 50.01 6.21
N VAL A 399 -3.98 50.26 6.11
CA VAL A 399 -3.07 51.09 6.97
C VAL A 399 -2.44 50.36 8.17
N ASN A 400 -1.11 50.30 8.43
CA ASN A 400 0.13 50.86 7.85
C ASN A 400 1.31 49.89 8.16
N PRO A 401 2.43 49.96 7.41
CA PRO A 401 3.55 49.04 7.53
C PRO A 401 4.57 49.50 8.60
N HIS A 402 4.92 48.62 9.54
CA HIS A 402 6.20 48.73 10.24
C HIS A 402 7.25 47.97 9.44
N ILE A 403 8.04 48.72 8.68
CA ILE A 403 9.29 48.26 8.08
C ILE A 403 10.28 48.03 9.21
N ASN A 404 10.79 46.80 9.35
CA ASN A 404 12.12 46.54 9.88
C ASN A 404 12.77 45.39 9.10
N ASN A 405 13.47 45.81 8.06
CA ASN A 405 14.68 45.25 7.45
C ASN A 405 15.14 43.86 7.96
N SER A 406 14.79 42.79 7.24
CA SER A 406 15.60 41.57 7.17
C SER A 406 16.20 41.48 5.77
N ASN A 407 17.54 41.57 5.75
CA ASN A 407 18.35 41.56 4.54
C ASN A 407 18.07 40.32 3.68
N SER A 408 18.00 40.58 2.38
CA SER A 408 17.76 39.66 1.28
C SER A 408 18.49 38.31 1.41
N LEU A 409 17.71 37.23 1.41
CA LEU A 409 18.15 36.01 0.73
C LEU A 409 18.26 36.37 -0.75
N VAL A 410 19.50 36.49 -1.21
CA VAL A 410 19.83 36.67 -2.62
C VAL A 410 19.19 35.51 -3.38
N ASN A 411 18.11 35.80 -4.11
CA ASN A 411 17.62 34.93 -5.18
C ASN A 411 18.74 34.87 -6.23
N PRO A 412 19.44 33.73 -6.42
CA PRO A 412 20.24 33.60 -7.62
C PRO A 412 19.24 33.49 -8.77
N HIS A 413 19.35 34.43 -9.70
CA HIS A 413 18.64 34.47 -10.98
C HIS A 413 18.29 33.08 -11.51
N ILE A 414 16.98 32.80 -11.58
CA ILE A 414 16.42 31.66 -12.31
C ILE A 414 16.66 31.93 -13.79
N ASN A 415 17.85 31.54 -14.26
CA ASN A 415 18.13 31.37 -15.68
C ASN A 415 17.90 29.90 -16.02
N ASN A 416 16.71 29.63 -16.55
CA ASN A 416 16.36 28.56 -17.47
C ASN A 416 17.43 27.45 -17.66
N SER A 417 17.39 26.39 -16.85
CA SER A 417 18.21 25.18 -17.08
C SER A 417 17.33 23.93 -17.15
N ASN A 418 17.20 23.41 -18.37
CA ASN A 418 16.40 22.25 -18.80
C ASN A 418 16.89 20.89 -18.27
N SER A 419 17.19 20.74 -16.98
CA SER A 419 17.56 19.44 -16.38
C SER A 419 17.50 19.49 -14.86
N LEU A 420 16.41 18.98 -14.28
CA LEU A 420 16.29 18.80 -12.82
C LEU A 420 17.27 17.75 -12.28
N VAL A 421 17.78 16.86 -13.14
CA VAL A 421 18.72 15.80 -12.75
C VAL A 421 20.15 16.34 -12.70
N LYS A 422 20.81 16.18 -11.54
CA LYS A 422 22.15 16.72 -11.24
C LYS A 422 23.24 15.66 -11.41
N CYS A 423 23.14 14.85 -12.46
CA CYS A 423 24.07 13.76 -12.75
C CYS A 423 24.09 13.48 -14.27
N LEU A 424 25.23 12.99 -14.76
CA LEU A 424 25.38 12.44 -16.12
C LEU A 424 25.53 10.92 -16.04
N PHE A 425 25.10 10.21 -17.07
CA PHE A 425 25.04 8.75 -17.07
C PHE A 425 25.86 8.16 -18.21
N PHE A 426 26.92 7.43 -17.89
CA PHE A 426 27.77 6.78 -18.88
C PHE A 426 27.31 5.35 -19.15
N LEU A 427 27.07 5.01 -20.41
CA LEU A 427 26.77 3.65 -20.86
C LEU A 427 28.02 3.07 -21.56
N PRO A 428 28.67 2.05 -20.99
CA PRO A 428 29.78 1.37 -21.65
C PRO A 428 29.30 0.53 -22.83
N ASP A 429 30.14 0.39 -23.86
CA ASP A 429 29.87 -0.51 -24.98
C ASP A 429 30.07 -1.98 -24.56
N GLU A 430 28.99 -2.78 -24.60
CA GLU A 430 28.95 -4.19 -24.13
C GLU A 430 30.01 -5.11 -24.77
N LYS A 431 30.55 -4.74 -25.93
CA LYS A 431 31.52 -5.56 -26.70
C LYS A 431 32.97 -5.47 -26.20
N TYR A 432 33.31 -4.53 -25.31
CA TYR A 432 34.71 -4.20 -24.98
C TYR A 432 35.03 -4.16 -23.47
N ILE A 433 34.17 -4.74 -22.63
CA ILE A 433 34.49 -4.94 -21.21
C ILE A 433 35.72 -5.86 -21.12
N ASP A 434 36.78 -5.38 -20.48
CA ASP A 434 38.16 -5.89 -20.58
C ASP A 434 38.29 -7.42 -20.63
N ILE A 435 38.96 -7.86 -21.69
CA ILE A 435 39.39 -9.24 -21.99
C ILE A 435 40.51 -9.71 -21.04
N GLU A 436 40.98 -8.88 -20.10
CA GLU A 436 42.18 -9.13 -19.29
C GLU A 436 41.99 -10.01 -18.04
N LYS A 437 40.77 -10.49 -17.73
CA LYS A 437 40.57 -11.56 -16.73
C LYS A 437 40.13 -12.87 -17.39
N LYS A 438 40.93 -13.39 -18.33
CA LYS A 438 40.78 -14.77 -18.85
C LYS A 438 41.80 -15.70 -18.21
N GLU A 439 41.57 -16.07 -16.95
CA GLU A 439 42.10 -17.31 -16.37
C GLU A 439 41.05 -17.93 -15.45
N SER A 440 40.01 -18.50 -16.07
CA SER A 440 39.30 -19.66 -15.52
C SER A 440 38.56 -20.33 -16.66
N GLN A 441 39.05 -21.52 -17.04
CA GLN A 441 38.41 -22.43 -17.98
C GLN A 441 37.04 -22.81 -17.45
N ASP A 442 35.99 -22.30 -18.08
CA ASP A 442 34.71 -22.98 -18.23
C ASP A 442 34.02 -22.36 -19.45
N ASP A 443 34.30 -22.95 -20.61
CA ASP A 443 33.68 -22.63 -21.89
C ASP A 443 32.24 -23.14 -21.89
N ASN A 444 31.30 -22.34 -21.39
CA ASN A 444 29.91 -22.21 -21.88
C ASN A 444 29.13 -21.24 -20.97
N PHE A 445 28.57 -20.17 -21.56
CA PHE A 445 27.88 -19.01 -20.96
C PHE A 445 28.76 -17.80 -20.62
N LYS A 446 28.97 -16.96 -21.64
CA LYS A 446 29.41 -15.57 -21.48
C LYS A 446 28.30 -14.73 -20.84
N ILE A 447 28.39 -14.51 -19.53
CA ILE A 447 27.61 -13.49 -18.84
C ILE A 447 28.39 -12.18 -18.93
N TYR A 448 27.95 -11.31 -19.84
CA TYR A 448 28.44 -9.93 -19.95
C TYR A 448 27.75 -9.09 -18.87
N SER A 449 28.22 -9.13 -17.63
CA SER A 449 27.82 -8.15 -16.61
C SER A 449 29.04 -7.36 -16.15
N ASN A 450 28.98 -6.03 -16.21
CA ASN A 450 29.97 -5.10 -15.64
C ASN A 450 30.07 -5.18 -14.10
N MET A 451 29.32 -6.10 -13.48
CA MET A 451 29.20 -6.21 -12.04
C MET A 451 30.44 -6.86 -11.44
N TYR A 452 31.07 -6.12 -10.54
CA TYR A 452 32.17 -6.63 -9.74
C TYR A 452 31.72 -7.80 -8.85
N LYS A 453 32.63 -8.74 -8.58
CA LYS A 453 32.50 -9.61 -7.41
C LYS A 453 32.51 -8.73 -6.14
N PRO A 454 31.82 -9.11 -5.07
CA PRO A 454 31.71 -8.27 -3.87
C PRO A 454 33.07 -7.81 -3.33
N LEU A 455 34.07 -8.71 -3.20
CA LEU A 455 35.39 -8.33 -2.71
C LEU A 455 36.16 -7.42 -3.67
N ASP A 456 36.01 -7.62 -4.99
CA ASP A 456 36.62 -6.73 -5.99
C ASP A 456 36.04 -5.31 -5.88
N ALA A 457 34.72 -5.19 -5.64
CA ALA A 457 34.06 -3.91 -5.42
C ALA A 457 34.58 -3.21 -4.16
N LEU A 458 34.72 -3.95 -3.06
CA LEU A 458 35.25 -3.43 -1.81
C LEU A 458 36.71 -2.99 -1.95
N GLN A 459 37.54 -3.78 -2.63
CA GLN A 459 38.94 -3.44 -2.87
C GLN A 459 39.10 -2.18 -3.74
N ASN A 460 38.22 -2.01 -4.74
CA ASN A 460 38.18 -0.80 -5.56
C ASN A 460 37.80 0.42 -4.69
N PHE A 461 36.77 0.29 -3.85
CA PHE A 461 36.38 1.33 -2.89
C PHE A 461 37.52 1.70 -1.94
N TYR A 462 38.24 0.71 -1.40
CA TYR A 462 39.40 0.95 -0.52
C TYR A 462 40.57 1.61 -1.24
N SER A 463 40.80 1.25 -2.50
CA SER A 463 41.83 1.88 -3.33
C SER A 463 41.52 3.35 -3.57
N TYR A 464 40.24 3.69 -3.80
CA TYR A 464 39.77 5.07 -3.89
C TYR A 464 39.99 5.84 -2.57
N LEU A 465 39.55 5.29 -1.44
CA LEU A 465 39.74 5.95 -0.14
C LEU A 465 41.22 6.21 0.18
N LYS A 466 42.09 5.25 -0.16
CA LYS A 466 43.54 5.39 0.01
C LYS A 466 44.12 6.50 -0.88
N LYS A 467 43.64 6.63 -2.12
CA LYS A 467 44.02 7.71 -3.04
C LYS A 467 43.62 9.08 -2.50
N GLU A 468 42.41 9.19 -1.94
CA GLU A 468 41.88 10.42 -1.32
C GLU A 468 42.42 10.67 0.10
N ASN A 469 43.33 9.81 0.59
CA ASN A 469 43.89 9.87 1.95
C ASN A 469 42.82 9.87 3.06
N ILE A 470 41.69 9.20 2.81
CA ILE A 470 40.60 9.02 3.78
C ILE A 470 40.84 7.71 4.51
N LYS A 471 41.05 7.77 5.83
CA LYS A 471 41.23 6.59 6.67
C LYS A 471 39.94 6.27 7.43
N LEU A 472 39.34 5.12 7.13
CA LEU A 472 38.26 4.56 7.92
C LEU A 472 38.77 3.86 9.17
N ASN A 473 37.88 3.62 10.13
CA ASN A 473 38.20 2.83 11.31
C ASN A 473 38.50 1.38 10.89
N ASP A 474 39.65 0.85 11.28
CA ASP A 474 40.07 -0.51 10.86
C ASP A 474 39.08 -1.60 11.32
N SER A 475 38.44 -1.46 12.49
CA SER A 475 37.43 -2.41 12.96
C SER A 475 36.15 -2.35 12.12
N TYR A 476 35.76 -1.15 11.67
CA TYR A 476 34.64 -0.96 10.75
C TYR A 476 34.96 -1.54 9.36
N MET A 477 36.18 -1.34 8.87
CA MET A 477 36.68 -1.91 7.63
C MET A 477 36.65 -3.44 7.66
N GLU A 478 36.98 -4.03 8.80
CA GLU A 478 36.92 -5.48 8.97
C GLU A 478 35.48 -6.01 8.92
N ILE A 479 34.52 -5.30 9.52
CA ILE A 479 33.10 -5.67 9.41
C ILE A 479 32.63 -5.62 7.95
N LEU A 480 32.99 -4.58 7.20
CA LEU A 480 32.66 -4.49 5.77
C LEU A 480 33.27 -5.65 4.98
N ASN A 481 34.51 -6.02 5.30
CA ASN A 481 35.19 -7.15 4.68
C ASN A 481 34.48 -8.48 4.99
N ILE A 482 34.13 -8.73 6.25
CA ILE A 482 33.37 -9.91 6.70
C ILE A 482 32.03 -10.00 5.96
N PHE A 483 31.24 -8.93 5.92
CA PHE A 483 29.95 -8.95 5.22
C PHE A 483 30.10 -9.23 3.73
N THR A 484 31.13 -8.64 3.11
CA THR A 484 31.43 -8.83 1.70
C THR A 484 31.87 -10.27 1.39
N GLN A 485 32.69 -10.86 2.26
CA GLN A 485 33.09 -12.26 2.18
C GLN A 485 31.87 -13.19 2.26
N ILE A 486 30.96 -12.98 3.21
CA ILE A 486 29.72 -13.78 3.33
C ILE A 486 28.86 -13.67 2.06
N ILE A 487 28.75 -12.47 1.48
CA ILE A 487 27.99 -12.27 0.23
C ILE A 487 28.65 -13.01 -0.94
N GLN A 488 29.99 -13.00 -1.01
CA GLN A 488 30.73 -13.69 -2.06
C GLN A 488 30.52 -15.21 -2.03
N GLU A 489 30.31 -15.80 -0.85
CA GLU A 489 29.98 -17.22 -0.68
C GLU A 489 28.65 -17.64 -1.33
N ARG A 490 27.83 -16.71 -1.81
CA ARG A 490 26.65 -17.02 -2.64
C ARG A 490 27.02 -17.61 -4.01
N GLY A 491 28.25 -17.40 -4.47
CA GLY A 491 28.75 -17.90 -5.76
C GLY A 491 28.50 -16.93 -6.91
N GLN A 492 28.36 -17.46 -8.13
CA GLN A 492 28.30 -16.67 -9.36
C GLN A 492 27.13 -15.68 -9.39
N TYR A 493 25.93 -16.12 -9.00
CA TYR A 493 24.71 -15.32 -9.00
C TYR A 493 24.44 -14.69 -7.62
N TRP A 494 25.45 -14.02 -7.07
CA TRP A 494 25.37 -13.47 -5.72
C TRP A 494 24.30 -12.38 -5.55
N LEU A 495 24.00 -11.64 -6.63
CA LEU A 495 23.00 -10.57 -6.68
C LEU A 495 21.87 -10.86 -7.67
N HIS A 496 22.15 -10.79 -8.99
CA HIS A 496 21.16 -10.95 -10.07
C HIS A 496 21.22 -12.32 -10.75
N ILE A 497 20.11 -12.71 -11.37
CA ILE A 497 19.98 -13.86 -12.28
C ILE A 497 20.34 -13.40 -13.71
N PRO A 498 20.71 -14.29 -14.66
CA PRO A 498 20.91 -13.87 -16.06
C PRO A 498 19.69 -13.15 -16.62
N ASN A 499 19.92 -12.04 -17.34
CA ASN A 499 18.89 -11.18 -17.98
C ASN A 499 17.92 -10.47 -17.01
N GLU A 500 18.22 -10.42 -15.71
CA GLU A 500 17.45 -9.67 -14.71
C GLU A 500 18.03 -8.24 -14.58
N LYS A 501 17.17 -7.20 -14.60
CA LYS A 501 17.60 -5.84 -14.27
C LYS A 501 17.91 -5.71 -12.78
N ILE A 502 18.77 -4.77 -12.42
CA ILE A 502 19.11 -4.53 -11.01
C ILE A 502 17.90 -4.03 -10.19
N THR A 503 17.00 -3.26 -10.81
CA THR A 503 15.74 -2.80 -10.21
C THR A 503 14.84 -3.98 -9.83
N ASP A 504 14.70 -4.94 -10.74
CA ASP A 504 13.87 -6.13 -10.54
C ASP A 504 14.48 -7.02 -9.45
N THR A 505 15.81 -7.15 -9.47
CA THR A 505 16.57 -7.88 -8.43
C THR A 505 16.35 -7.27 -7.05
N PHE A 506 16.39 -5.95 -6.95
CA PHE A 506 16.16 -5.23 -5.70
C PHE A 506 14.72 -5.44 -5.21
N LEU A 507 13.73 -5.18 -6.06
CA LEU A 507 12.30 -5.32 -5.71
C LEU A 507 11.92 -6.78 -5.36
N ARG A 508 12.56 -7.76 -6.00
CA ARG A 508 12.36 -9.19 -5.70
C ARG A 508 12.86 -9.56 -4.29
N ARG A 509 13.97 -8.96 -3.85
CA ARG A 509 14.60 -9.24 -2.55
C ARG A 509 14.08 -8.33 -1.43
N TYR A 510 13.51 -7.18 -1.77
CA TYR A 510 12.98 -6.24 -0.80
C TYR A 510 11.78 -6.82 -0.05
N ASN A 511 11.61 -6.44 1.21
CA ASN A 511 10.49 -6.91 2.00
C ASN A 511 9.19 -6.23 1.54
N LYS A 512 8.25 -7.01 0.99
CA LYS A 512 6.96 -6.49 0.51
C LYS A 512 6.06 -5.95 1.62
N ASP A 513 6.29 -6.39 2.85
CA ASP A 513 5.54 -5.98 4.03
C ASP A 513 6.09 -4.66 4.65
N ASP A 514 7.18 -4.10 4.09
CA ASP A 514 7.79 -2.84 4.54
C ASP A 514 7.05 -1.62 3.96
N SER A 515 6.86 -0.58 4.79
CA SER A 515 6.15 0.65 4.40
C SER A 515 6.82 1.43 3.28
N LEU A 516 8.14 1.25 3.06
CA LEU A 516 8.87 1.90 1.98
C LEU A 516 8.73 1.18 0.63
N TYR A 517 8.19 -0.05 0.59
CA TYR A 517 8.09 -0.83 -0.65
C TYR A 517 7.36 -0.09 -1.79
N PRO A 518 6.18 0.55 -1.56
CA PRO A 518 5.50 1.30 -2.61
C PRO A 518 6.33 2.46 -3.18
N ILE A 519 7.11 3.13 -2.32
CA ILE A 519 8.00 4.23 -2.73
C ILE A 519 9.10 3.72 -3.67
N PHE A 520 9.67 2.55 -3.37
CA PHE A 520 10.67 1.94 -4.24
C PHE A 520 10.10 1.46 -5.57
N VAL A 521 8.86 0.94 -5.59
CA VAL A 521 8.17 0.55 -6.83
C VAL A 521 7.96 1.79 -7.70
N GLN A 522 7.38 2.86 -7.14
CA GLN A 522 7.19 4.13 -7.84
C GLN A 522 8.51 4.68 -8.39
N TYR A 523 9.57 4.68 -7.58
CA TYR A 523 10.90 5.11 -8.02
C TYR A 523 11.43 4.28 -9.19
N CYS A 524 11.28 2.95 -9.15
CA CYS A 524 11.74 2.09 -10.24
C CYS A 524 10.97 2.37 -11.54
N ASP A 525 9.67 2.67 -11.46
CA ASP A 525 8.87 3.05 -12.61
C ASP A 525 9.32 4.40 -13.18
N GLU A 526 9.46 5.43 -12.33
CA GLU A 526 9.96 6.76 -12.73
C GLU A 526 11.38 6.69 -13.31
N LEU A 527 12.25 5.86 -12.74
CA LEU A 527 13.60 5.62 -13.23
C LEU A 527 13.56 5.07 -14.66
N ASN A 528 12.76 4.02 -14.90
CA ASN A 528 12.63 3.43 -16.22
C ASN A 528 12.10 4.44 -17.25
N GLU A 529 11.09 5.24 -16.90
CA GLU A 529 10.54 6.30 -17.76
C GLU A 529 11.57 7.39 -18.08
N ALA A 530 12.33 7.86 -17.08
CA ALA A 530 13.35 8.87 -17.26
C ALA A 530 14.45 8.41 -18.23
N PHE A 531 14.89 7.15 -18.12
CA PHE A 531 15.91 6.57 -19.01
C PHE A 531 15.41 6.27 -20.43
N LEU A 532 14.10 6.23 -20.68
CA LEU A 532 13.54 6.21 -22.04
C LEU A 532 13.74 7.57 -22.73
N ASN A 533 13.62 8.67 -22.00
CA ASN A 533 13.72 10.05 -22.51
C ASN A 533 15.13 10.67 -22.40
N LYS A 534 16.17 9.84 -22.30
CA LYS A 534 17.56 10.30 -22.20
C LYS A 534 18.06 10.94 -23.49
N VAL A 535 18.92 11.95 -23.35
CA VAL A 535 19.58 12.66 -24.46
C VAL A 535 21.07 12.35 -24.46
N GLU A 536 21.60 11.92 -25.61
CA GLU A 536 23.03 11.67 -25.79
C GLU A 536 23.80 13.00 -25.83
N ILE A 537 24.89 13.09 -25.07
CA ILE A 537 25.82 14.22 -25.10
C ILE A 537 26.93 13.88 -26.11
N LEU A 538 27.31 14.85 -26.93
CA LEU A 538 28.47 14.70 -27.83
C LEU A 538 29.79 14.86 -27.06
N PRO A 539 30.86 14.10 -27.41
CA PRO A 539 32.13 14.10 -26.69
C PRO A 539 32.77 15.48 -26.49
N GLU A 540 32.59 16.41 -27.42
CA GLU A 540 33.14 17.77 -27.31
C GLU A 540 32.53 18.56 -26.14
N ASN A 541 31.32 18.20 -25.73
CA ASN A 541 30.57 18.87 -24.67
C ASN A 541 30.73 18.22 -23.29
N TYR A 542 31.40 17.06 -23.20
CA TYR A 542 31.55 16.32 -21.93
C TYR A 542 32.11 17.17 -20.80
N HIS A 543 33.24 17.86 -21.05
CA HIS A 543 33.90 18.68 -20.04
C HIS A 543 33.08 19.92 -19.62
N LYS A 544 32.28 20.48 -20.54
CA LYS A 544 31.43 21.63 -20.25
C LYS A 544 30.25 21.24 -19.37
N GLU A 545 29.55 20.16 -19.72
CA GLU A 545 28.39 19.68 -18.97
C GLU A 545 28.81 19.18 -17.57
N ILE A 546 29.90 18.40 -17.46
CA ILE A 546 30.34 17.89 -16.16
C ILE A 546 30.80 19.02 -15.22
N SER A 547 31.40 20.09 -15.76
CA SER A 547 31.82 21.24 -14.97
C SER A 547 30.64 21.95 -14.30
N TYR A 548 29.50 22.01 -15.00
CA TYR A 548 28.27 22.58 -14.46
C TYR A 548 27.67 21.68 -13.38
N ILE A 549 27.59 20.37 -13.64
CA ILE A 549 27.06 19.37 -12.70
C ILE A 549 27.90 19.31 -11.41
N GLU A 550 29.23 19.34 -11.53
CA GLU A 550 30.14 19.25 -10.38
C GLU A 550 29.95 20.42 -9.41
N LYS A 551 29.71 21.64 -9.92
CA LYS A 551 29.42 22.81 -9.07
C LYS A 551 28.15 22.60 -8.25
N ILE A 552 27.08 22.12 -8.88
CA ILE A 552 25.81 21.85 -8.20
C ILE A 552 25.98 20.72 -7.18
N TYR A 553 26.72 19.66 -7.54
CA TYR A 553 27.02 18.54 -6.66
C TYR A 553 27.77 18.98 -5.39
N GLN A 554 28.76 19.87 -5.50
CA GLN A 554 29.49 20.39 -4.35
C GLN A 554 28.61 21.20 -3.40
N GLU A 555 27.75 22.06 -3.95
CA GLU A 555 26.76 22.83 -3.16
C GLU A 555 25.77 21.91 -2.45
N GLU A 556 25.21 20.92 -3.16
CA GLU A 556 24.31 19.93 -2.58
C GLU A 556 25.00 19.07 -1.51
N SER A 557 26.25 18.65 -1.73
CA SER A 557 26.99 17.83 -0.77
C SER A 557 27.28 18.59 0.53
N ARG A 558 27.57 19.89 0.44
CA ARG A 558 27.73 20.76 1.62
C ARG A 558 26.42 20.88 2.39
N PHE A 559 25.31 21.10 1.69
CA PHE A 559 23.98 21.15 2.31
C PHE A 559 23.63 19.81 2.97
N PHE A 560 23.82 18.69 2.27
CA PHE A 560 23.52 17.35 2.76
C PHE A 560 24.34 17.01 4.01
N HIS A 561 25.61 17.39 4.06
CA HIS A 561 26.43 17.20 5.26
C HIS A 561 25.87 17.96 6.47
N THR A 562 25.47 19.22 6.29
CA THR A 562 24.80 20.00 7.34
C THR A 562 23.47 19.38 7.74
N PHE A 563 22.67 18.92 6.78
CA PHE A 563 21.39 18.26 7.02
C PHE A 563 21.53 16.98 7.84
N VAL A 564 22.43 16.07 7.43
CA VAL A 564 22.69 14.80 8.12
C VAL A 564 23.19 15.04 9.55
N ASN A 565 24.13 15.97 9.72
CA ASN A 565 24.62 16.32 11.06
C ASN A 565 23.50 16.95 11.92
N SER A 566 22.53 17.65 11.34
CA SER A 566 21.42 18.24 12.10
C SER A 566 20.37 17.18 12.49
N PHE A 567 20.20 16.17 11.65
CA PHE A 567 19.20 15.11 11.81
C PHE A 567 19.68 13.99 12.75
N LEU A 568 20.89 13.44 12.53
CA LEU A 568 21.37 12.25 13.24
C LEU A 568 21.99 12.53 14.62
N THR A 569 22.52 13.74 14.88
CA THR A 569 23.30 14.05 16.09
C THR A 569 22.50 14.09 17.40
N THR A 570 21.19 13.86 17.36
CA THR A 570 20.36 13.78 18.57
C THR A 570 20.35 12.41 19.24
N HIS A 571 20.89 11.38 18.58
CA HIS A 571 20.95 10.01 19.10
C HIS A 571 22.36 9.54 19.54
N ASP A 572 23.37 10.42 19.46
CA ASP A 572 24.77 10.04 19.61
C ASP A 572 25.27 10.03 21.06
N ASP A 573 24.81 9.05 21.84
CA ASP A 573 25.62 8.43 22.90
C ASP A 573 26.46 7.25 22.36
N LEU A 574 26.40 7.00 21.04
CA LEU A 574 27.13 5.92 20.38
C LEU A 574 28.60 6.29 20.21
N ASN A 575 29.45 5.76 21.10
CA ASN A 575 30.92 5.79 20.95
C ASN A 575 31.37 4.89 19.79
N LEU A 576 31.25 5.36 18.55
CA LEU A 576 31.62 4.61 17.34
C LEU A 576 33.14 4.45 17.12
N SER A 577 33.97 5.19 17.87
CA SER A 577 35.42 5.03 17.82
C SER A 577 36.10 5.48 19.12
N PHE A 578 37.31 4.97 19.38
CA PHE A 578 38.17 5.48 20.47
C PHE A 578 38.57 6.95 20.30
N GLN A 579 38.45 7.46 19.07
CA GLN A 579 38.77 8.83 18.67
C GLN A 579 37.55 9.74 18.65
N GLN A 580 36.51 9.47 19.46
CA GLN A 580 35.68 10.59 19.88
C GLN A 580 36.58 11.56 20.66
N VAL A 581 37.22 12.47 19.92
CA VAL A 581 37.49 13.82 20.36
C VAL A 581 36.21 14.18 21.06
N ASN A 582 36.28 14.44 22.37
CA ASN A 582 35.18 15.03 23.10
C ASN A 582 34.61 16.10 22.18
N TYR A 583 33.48 15.83 21.52
CA TYR A 583 32.61 16.85 21.03
C TYR A 583 32.05 17.42 22.34
N CYS A 584 32.91 18.19 23.01
CA CYS A 584 32.52 19.29 23.84
C CYS A 584 31.38 19.91 23.07
N ASN A 585 30.16 19.68 23.53
CA ASN A 585 28.96 20.04 22.81
C ASN A 585 29.03 21.55 22.66
N LEU A 586 29.57 22.03 21.53
CA LEU A 586 30.06 23.41 21.39
C LEU A 586 28.92 24.41 21.60
N PHE A 587 27.70 23.93 21.35
CA PHE A 587 26.41 24.57 21.54
C PHE A 587 26.02 24.80 23.02
N LYS A 588 26.56 24.00 23.96
CA LYS A 588 26.29 24.13 25.41
C LYS A 588 27.38 24.90 26.17
N MET A 589 28.35 25.49 25.47
CA MET A 589 29.51 26.15 26.09
C MET A 589 29.27 27.64 26.37
N ASN A 590 29.80 28.11 27.49
CA ASN A 590 29.80 29.53 27.84
C ASN A 590 30.98 30.27 27.17
N GLU A 591 30.85 31.58 26.97
CA GLU A 591 31.86 32.46 26.34
C GLU A 591 33.29 32.24 26.90
N LYS A 592 33.42 32.04 28.22
CA LYS A 592 34.70 31.78 28.90
C LYS A 592 35.34 30.43 28.54
N GLN A 593 34.53 29.41 28.25
CA GLN A 593 35.02 28.09 27.85
C GLN A 593 35.49 28.10 26.38
N ILE A 594 34.78 28.82 25.52
CA ILE A 594 35.16 29.04 24.12
C ILE A 594 36.45 29.85 24.04
N ASP A 595 36.57 30.93 24.83
CA ASP A 595 37.80 31.74 24.90
C ASP A 595 39.01 30.91 25.33
N HIS A 596 38.86 30.03 26.32
CA HIS A 596 39.91 29.09 26.73
C HIS A 596 40.30 28.11 25.60
N LEU A 597 39.35 27.61 24.82
CA LEU A 597 39.60 26.68 23.72
C LEU A 597 40.25 27.34 22.50
N ILE A 598 39.89 28.59 22.20
CA ILE A 598 40.52 29.41 21.14
C ILE A 598 41.96 29.72 21.55
N LYS A 599 42.20 30.16 22.79
CA LYS A 599 43.54 30.48 23.31
C LYS A 599 44.47 29.27 23.40
N THR A 600 43.92 28.08 23.69
CA THR A 600 44.70 26.83 23.72
C THR A 600 44.88 26.19 22.34
N GLN A 601 44.44 26.84 21.25
CA GLN A 601 44.44 26.33 19.87
C GLN A 601 43.70 24.99 19.68
N LYS A 602 42.85 24.62 20.64
CA LYS A 602 42.05 23.39 20.57
C LYS A 602 40.77 23.57 19.74
N LEU A 603 40.38 24.81 19.45
CA LEU A 603 39.25 25.17 18.60
C LEU A 603 39.71 26.20 17.55
N VAL A 604 39.54 25.87 16.27
CA VAL A 604 39.75 26.79 15.15
C VAL A 604 38.43 26.94 14.41
N LEU A 605 37.80 28.11 14.54
CA LEU A 605 36.59 28.45 13.79
C LEU A 605 37.00 29.33 12.60
N MET A 606 36.53 28.98 11.41
CA MET A 606 36.73 29.74 10.19
C MET A 606 35.37 30.28 9.74
N ASP A 607 35.34 31.55 9.36
CA ASP A 607 34.17 32.13 8.73
C ASP A 607 33.95 31.50 7.34
N GLU A 608 32.72 31.03 7.10
CA GLU A 608 32.34 30.30 5.89
C GLU A 608 32.39 31.14 4.61
N ASN A 609 32.31 32.47 4.73
CA ASN A 609 32.29 33.39 3.60
C ASN A 609 33.66 34.05 3.36
N THR A 610 34.42 34.29 4.43
CA THR A 610 35.68 35.05 4.34
C THR A 610 36.93 34.17 4.49
N HIS A 611 36.77 32.90 4.90
CA HIS A 611 37.87 31.96 5.21
C HIS A 611 38.90 32.51 6.22
N GLN A 612 38.51 33.52 7.00
CA GLN A 612 39.34 34.07 8.07
C GLN A 612 39.07 33.35 9.39
N LYS A 613 40.11 33.23 10.22
CA LYS A 613 39.99 32.64 11.56
C LYS A 613 39.21 33.59 12.46
N ILE A 614 38.17 33.08 13.09
CA ILE A 614 37.40 33.80 14.10
C ILE A 614 38.20 33.76 15.41
N THR A 615 38.84 34.88 15.74
CA THR A 615 39.63 35.02 16.98
C THR A 615 38.82 35.60 18.14
N ASP A 616 37.67 36.21 17.86
CA ASP A 616 36.79 36.83 18.85
C ASP A 616 35.82 35.79 19.46
N PRO A 617 35.88 35.53 20.79
CA PRO A 617 35.01 34.57 21.47
C PRO A 617 33.51 34.86 21.33
N LYS A 618 33.10 36.13 21.21
CA LYS A 618 31.69 36.50 21.03
C LYS A 618 31.17 36.15 19.64
N LYS A 619 31.92 36.52 18.60
CA LYS A 619 31.60 36.14 17.21
C LYS A 619 31.63 34.62 17.03
N ALA A 620 32.53 33.92 17.72
CA ALA A 620 32.57 32.46 17.73
C ALA A 620 31.30 31.85 18.36
N LEU A 621 30.84 32.38 19.50
CA LEU A 621 29.62 31.95 20.16
C LEU A 621 28.37 32.26 19.31
N ASP A 622 28.27 33.44 18.72
CA ASP A 622 27.15 33.81 17.84
C ASP A 622 27.11 32.94 16.58
N HIS A 623 28.26 32.64 15.99
CA HIS A 623 28.37 31.72 14.87
C HIS A 623 27.91 30.30 15.22
N LEU A 624 28.26 29.81 16.43
CA LEU A 624 27.79 28.51 16.92
C LEU A 624 26.28 28.50 17.18
N LYS A 625 25.72 29.56 17.80
CA LYS A 625 24.27 29.70 18.00
C LYS A 625 23.49 29.77 16.69
N ASN A 626 24.00 30.48 15.69
CA ASN A 626 23.36 30.53 14.37
C ASN A 626 23.34 29.16 13.70
N LYS A 627 24.40 28.36 13.84
CA LYS A 627 24.43 26.97 13.35
C LYS A 627 23.44 26.07 14.10
N GLU A 628 23.28 26.26 15.40
CA GLU A 628 22.28 25.55 16.20
C GLU A 628 20.85 25.90 15.78
N MET A 629 20.59 27.19 15.58
CA MET A 629 19.30 27.70 15.09
C MET A 629 18.96 27.12 13.72
N GLN A 630 19.90 27.15 12.76
CA GLN A 630 19.71 26.50 11.45
C GLN A 630 19.44 25.00 11.58
N ALA A 631 20.16 24.30 12.46
CA ALA A 631 19.94 22.88 12.71
C ALA A 631 18.55 22.61 13.35
N GLN A 632 18.04 23.54 14.15
CA GLN A 632 16.69 23.45 14.74
C GLN A 632 15.61 23.74 13.70
N GLU A 633 15.79 24.76 12.86
CA GLU A 633 14.88 25.07 11.74
C GLU A 633 14.75 23.89 10.78
N ILE A 634 15.86 23.25 10.40
CA ILE A 634 15.86 22.03 9.58
C ILE A 634 15.04 20.92 10.26
N ARG A 635 15.17 20.78 11.59
CA ARG A 635 14.43 19.76 12.35
C ARG A 635 12.94 20.05 12.43
N GLU A 636 12.56 21.29 12.69
CA GLU A 636 11.15 21.70 12.69
C GLU A 636 10.53 21.54 11.30
N PHE A 637 11.28 21.88 10.25
CA PHE A 637 10.86 21.64 8.87
C PHE A 637 10.62 20.15 8.59
N VAL A 638 11.55 19.26 8.94
CA VAL A 638 11.35 17.81 8.73
C VAL A 638 10.15 17.28 9.52
N LYS A 639 9.94 17.72 10.76
CA LYS A 639 8.74 17.36 11.56
C LYS A 639 7.43 17.89 10.97
N SER A 640 7.50 18.96 10.18
CA SER A 640 6.34 19.58 9.55
C SER A 640 5.88 18.87 8.26
N LEU A 641 6.72 18.00 7.70
CA LEU A 641 6.38 17.23 6.50
C LEU A 641 5.31 16.18 6.84
N PRO A 642 4.21 16.09 6.07
CA PRO A 642 3.20 15.05 6.26
C PRO A 642 3.79 13.67 5.98
N LEU A 643 3.49 12.70 6.87
CA LEU A 643 3.87 11.29 6.77
C LEU A 643 3.19 10.57 5.60
#